data_AF-A0A425XXM1-F1
#
_entry.id   AF-A0A425XXM1-F1
#
_cell.length_a   1.000
_cell.length_b   1.000
_cell.length_c   1.000
_cell.angle_alpha   90.00
_cell.angle_beta   90.00
_cell.angle_gamma   90.00
#
_symmetry.space_group_name_H-M   'P 1'
#
loop_
_entity.id
_entity.type
_entity.pdbx_description
1 polymer ?
#
loop_
_entity_poly.entity_id
_entity_poly.type
_entity_poly.pdbx_seq_one_letter_code
_entity_poly.pdbx_strand_id
1 'polypeptide(L)'
;MKNLKYLFISLLAVLFIACEDDFEMPKVTEPVQGTAPVLNALTEEIDLVLEKKNEGSIIVDLMWTDATYADPIGVRYYVQVDTVGNEFKNALEFDRVSDTKTSITVGGLNTLISSRYAPAKMVDLEARIRAFANEDLQSLYSASFTMKVTPYLDVPIPSDLFIFGTSTASAEVTDALKAYGKENIFTKYLKLTKDGLFKFSDKQADDGYDYNFGKFATVSDNIEAAADDAGNFKFTGETGWYAVTADFVNSNLTIAAYESYVGDYPNIYLVGDYNATDPAWSPGTSPEMTRKSEGVYSIEVTLKDGANFKFINQQNWDGLDWADADSDGNTGIIAPKGKNNNIAFDGADKTYIVTLDLNKGIYTVEEAAIYLVGDATEAGWNIDNAIELKYRSSHNAYMGYIPLKSGNFKFFPAKGSWDGGMGRITDTEDPKGGLLGGDNKDIPSTNTGDDFKLYRIAVWFDADASSYKYSVLDAEMILVGDATPAGWSIDNGFNMVYAGEGKWTTYVDMNATGGFKFFYETGNWDSGYKEISAGELSLEGGDPNIATPGEGYYKLTMDTYNMTYTKDLIADKKMFLVGSPNGWNINAGIEMTWDDTNKEWTLTTDLAADDAFKIFAESGNWDSGFKFKYEMLNFEGGDPNLSTPDGAGNYTIKFSLAKRTLTFTKN
;
A
#
# COMPACT_ATOMS: atom_id res chain seq x y z
N MET A 1 22.18 51.36 -12.07
CA MET A 1 22.06 50.38 -13.17
C MET A 1 20.77 50.61 -13.98
N LYS A 2 20.60 51.79 -14.59
CA LYS A 2 19.41 52.13 -15.40
C LYS A 2 19.67 52.16 -16.92
N ASN A 3 20.94 52.00 -17.34
CA ASN A 3 21.34 52.14 -18.75
C ASN A 3 21.76 50.81 -19.41
N LEU A 4 21.70 49.68 -18.69
CA LEU A 4 22.00 48.35 -19.26
C LEU A 4 20.80 47.74 -20.01
N LYS A 5 19.58 48.20 -19.71
CA LYS A 5 18.34 47.74 -20.36
C LYS A 5 18.23 48.23 -21.80
N TYR A 6 18.74 49.43 -22.10
CA TYR A 6 18.74 49.99 -23.46
C TYR A 6 19.80 49.33 -24.35
N LEU A 7 20.87 48.80 -23.78
CA LEU A 7 21.92 48.09 -24.53
C LEU A 7 21.50 46.66 -24.90
N PHE A 8 20.62 46.03 -24.11
CA PHE A 8 20.06 44.71 -24.42
C PHE A 8 18.88 44.79 -25.39
N ILE A 9 18.07 45.86 -25.33
CA ILE A 9 16.99 46.12 -26.30
C ILE A 9 17.58 46.52 -27.67
N SER A 10 18.71 47.23 -27.72
CA SER A 10 19.39 47.53 -29.00
C SER A 10 20.11 46.32 -29.59
N LEU A 11 20.58 45.37 -28.77
CA LEU A 11 21.18 44.12 -29.26
C LEU A 11 20.13 43.09 -29.72
N LEU A 12 18.94 43.09 -29.11
CA LEU A 12 17.81 42.24 -29.52
C LEU A 12 17.10 42.78 -30.77
N ALA A 13 17.12 44.10 -31.00
CA ALA A 13 16.59 44.71 -32.23
C ALA A 13 17.46 44.46 -33.48
N VAL A 14 18.74 44.09 -33.31
CA VAL A 14 19.65 43.77 -34.43
C VAL A 14 19.64 42.28 -34.80
N LEU A 15 19.01 41.42 -33.99
CA LEU A 15 18.81 39.99 -34.30
C LEU A 15 17.52 39.70 -35.10
N PHE A 16 16.66 40.71 -35.32
CA PHE A 16 15.50 40.63 -36.22
C PHE A 16 15.75 41.23 -37.61
N ILE A 17 16.99 41.62 -37.93
CA ILE A 17 17.37 42.19 -39.24
C ILE A 17 18.54 41.39 -39.82
N ALA A 18 18.37 40.07 -39.87
CA ALA A 18 19.25 39.18 -40.60
C ALA A 18 18.41 38.10 -41.29
N CYS A 19 18.36 38.21 -42.61
CA CYS A 19 17.72 37.33 -43.59
C CYS A 19 16.19 37.49 -43.78
N GLU A 20 15.74 38.70 -44.09
CA GLU A 20 14.89 38.86 -45.29
C GLU A 20 15.87 39.01 -46.46
N ASP A 21 16.50 37.90 -46.86
CA ASP A 21 16.85 37.81 -48.28
C ASP A 21 15.52 37.49 -48.96
N ASP A 22 14.89 38.52 -49.53
CA ASP A 22 13.99 38.33 -50.66
C ASP A 22 14.80 37.55 -51.70
N PHE A 23 14.76 36.21 -51.60
CA PHE A 23 15.15 35.35 -52.69
C PHE A 23 14.19 35.68 -53.82
N GLU A 24 14.57 36.63 -54.67
CA GLU A 24 13.95 36.78 -55.99
C GLU A 24 14.10 35.41 -56.67
N MET A 25 13.03 34.61 -56.61
CA MET A 25 12.99 33.35 -57.33
C MET A 25 13.20 33.70 -58.81
N PRO A 26 14.11 33.00 -59.52
CA PRO A 26 14.47 33.38 -60.88
C PRO A 26 13.21 33.46 -61.74
N LYS A 27 13.01 34.62 -62.41
CA LYS A 27 11.87 34.85 -63.30
C LYS A 27 11.86 33.81 -64.41
N VAL A 28 10.76 33.08 -64.50
CA VAL A 28 10.55 31.98 -65.44
C VAL A 28 10.17 32.54 -66.81
N THR A 29 10.82 32.06 -67.87
CA THR A 29 10.51 32.46 -69.25
C THR A 29 9.58 31.44 -69.91
N GLU A 30 8.27 31.73 -69.91
CA GLU A 30 7.17 31.00 -70.59
C GLU A 30 6.74 29.64 -69.97
N PRO A 31 5.45 29.23 -70.11
CA PRO A 31 4.94 28.00 -69.52
C PRO A 31 5.33 26.79 -70.37
N VAL A 32 6.46 26.14 -70.05
CA VAL A 32 6.91 24.93 -70.75
C VAL A 32 6.77 23.69 -69.86
N GLN A 33 6.09 22.69 -70.42
CA GLN A 33 5.65 21.44 -69.80
C GLN A 33 6.86 20.58 -69.35
N GLY A 34 7.04 20.44 -68.03
CA GLY A 34 8.02 19.55 -67.43
C GLY A 34 7.60 18.07 -67.43
N THR A 35 8.50 17.16 -67.02
CA THR A 35 8.15 15.74 -66.78
C THR A 35 7.69 15.57 -65.34
N ALA A 36 6.47 15.08 -65.15
CA ALA A 36 5.89 14.83 -63.84
C ALA A 36 6.61 13.67 -63.09
N PRO A 37 6.61 13.68 -61.74
CA PRO A 37 7.19 12.57 -60.99
C PRO A 37 6.36 11.31 -61.21
N VAL A 38 7.02 10.17 -61.41
CA VAL A 38 6.37 8.86 -61.54
C VAL A 38 6.50 8.13 -60.21
N LEU A 39 5.37 7.93 -59.52
CA LEU A 39 5.31 7.15 -58.30
C LEU A 39 5.51 5.67 -58.63
N ASN A 40 6.39 4.99 -57.88
CA ASN A 40 6.57 3.55 -57.99
C ASN A 40 5.27 2.84 -57.61
N ALA A 41 4.93 1.77 -58.34
CA ALA A 41 3.75 0.98 -58.04
C ALA A 41 3.84 0.43 -56.61
N LEU A 42 2.76 0.58 -55.85
CA LEU A 42 2.61 -0.06 -54.55
C LEU A 42 2.38 -1.55 -54.76
N THR A 43 3.00 -2.38 -53.90
CA THR A 43 2.91 -3.84 -53.99
C THR A 43 1.70 -4.41 -53.25
N GLU A 44 1.07 -3.61 -52.39
CA GLU A 44 -0.03 -4.03 -51.51
C GLU A 44 -1.13 -2.96 -51.47
N GLU A 45 -2.38 -3.43 -51.31
CA GLU A 45 -3.52 -2.55 -51.04
C GLU A 45 -3.46 -2.05 -49.60
N ILE A 46 -3.80 -0.78 -49.39
CA ILE A 46 -3.80 -0.15 -48.07
C ILE A 46 -5.24 -0.10 -47.57
N ASP A 47 -5.60 -1.06 -46.70
CA ASP A 47 -6.87 -1.12 -45.98
C ASP A 47 -6.58 -1.38 -44.50
N LEU A 48 -6.68 -0.33 -43.67
CA LEU A 48 -6.32 -0.41 -42.25
C LEU A 48 -7.16 0.48 -41.33
N VAL A 49 -7.25 0.03 -40.08
CA VAL A 49 -7.67 0.83 -38.93
C VAL A 49 -6.41 1.42 -38.31
N LEU A 50 -6.34 2.75 -38.21
CA LEU A 50 -5.24 3.42 -37.54
C LEU A 50 -5.42 3.26 -36.03
N GLU A 51 -4.35 2.90 -35.32
CA GLU A 51 -4.38 2.73 -33.87
C GLU A 51 -3.33 3.62 -33.21
N LYS A 52 -3.70 4.34 -32.14
CA LYS A 52 -2.79 5.24 -31.40
C LYS A 52 -1.53 4.52 -30.91
N LYS A 53 -1.66 3.28 -30.40
CA LYS A 53 -0.51 2.46 -29.94
C LYS A 53 0.53 2.21 -31.03
N ASN A 54 0.15 2.32 -32.30
CA ASN A 54 0.98 2.05 -33.46
C ASN A 54 1.40 3.33 -34.19
N GLU A 55 1.25 4.52 -33.59
CA GLU A 55 1.48 5.80 -34.28
C GLU A 55 2.85 5.95 -34.95
N GLY A 56 3.88 5.32 -34.40
CA GLY A 56 5.24 5.31 -34.98
C GLY A 56 5.45 4.33 -36.13
N SER A 57 4.48 3.45 -36.42
CA SER A 57 4.58 2.44 -37.48
C SER A 57 4.42 3.08 -38.85
N ILE A 58 5.20 2.58 -39.82
CA ILE A 58 5.10 2.98 -41.22
C ILE A 58 3.95 2.21 -41.88
N ILE A 59 3.06 2.92 -42.56
CA ILE A 59 1.99 2.36 -43.41
C ILE A 59 2.58 1.99 -44.77
N VAL A 60 3.27 2.94 -45.39
CA VAL A 60 3.82 2.78 -46.75
C VAL A 60 5.05 3.65 -46.95
N ASP A 61 6.07 3.08 -47.58
CA ASP A 61 7.20 3.81 -48.13
C ASP A 61 6.90 4.22 -49.58
N LEU A 62 6.97 5.52 -49.85
CA LEU A 62 6.74 6.10 -51.15
C LEU A 62 8.07 6.46 -51.80
N MET A 63 8.25 6.07 -53.06
CA MET A 63 9.41 6.41 -53.88
C MET A 63 8.93 6.83 -55.27
N TRP A 64 9.51 7.90 -55.82
CA TRP A 64 9.15 8.40 -57.14
C TRP A 64 10.38 8.84 -57.95
N THR A 65 10.19 9.07 -59.25
CA THR A 65 11.24 9.67 -60.10
C THR A 65 11.29 11.18 -59.92
N ASP A 66 12.46 11.79 -60.16
CA ASP A 66 12.59 13.25 -60.19
C ASP A 66 11.62 13.89 -61.19
N ALA A 67 10.95 14.97 -60.78
CA ALA A 67 10.26 15.84 -61.70
C ALA A 67 11.26 16.80 -62.35
N THR A 68 11.07 17.07 -63.63
CA THR A 68 11.92 18.00 -64.38
C THR A 68 11.10 19.19 -64.85
N TYR A 69 11.65 20.39 -64.70
CA TYR A 69 11.12 21.61 -65.29
C TYR A 69 12.06 22.07 -66.42
N ALA A 70 11.54 22.89 -67.35
CA ALA A 70 12.33 23.37 -68.48
C ALA A 70 13.55 24.21 -68.01
N ASP A 71 13.38 24.97 -66.94
CA ASP A 71 14.45 25.69 -66.27
C ASP A 71 15.07 24.82 -65.16
N PRO A 72 16.41 24.88 -64.96
CA PRO A 72 17.12 24.12 -63.93
C PRO A 72 16.88 24.75 -62.53
N ILE A 73 15.67 24.58 -62.01
CA ILE A 73 15.20 25.09 -60.72
C ILE A 73 15.07 23.93 -59.73
N GLY A 74 15.36 24.19 -58.46
CA GLY A 74 15.21 23.20 -57.40
C GLY A 74 13.74 22.79 -57.21
N VAL A 75 13.48 21.49 -57.24
CA VAL A 75 12.13 20.92 -57.03
C VAL A 75 11.94 20.50 -55.57
N ARG A 76 10.73 20.65 -55.09
CA ARG A 76 10.24 20.17 -53.79
C ARG A 76 8.99 19.35 -53.99
N TYR A 77 8.76 18.39 -53.10
CA TYR A 77 7.64 17.47 -53.18
C TYR A 77 6.75 17.55 -51.95
N TYR A 78 5.47 17.31 -52.18
CA TYR A 78 4.44 17.16 -51.17
C TYR A 78 3.66 15.88 -51.47
N VAL A 79 3.37 15.09 -50.44
CA VAL A 79 2.35 14.05 -50.54
C VAL A 79 1.01 14.70 -50.28
N GLN A 80 0.14 14.70 -51.30
CA GLN A 80 -1.22 15.19 -51.21
C GLN A 80 -2.17 14.02 -50.93
N VAL A 81 -3.13 14.22 -50.04
CA VAL A 81 -4.20 13.26 -49.72
C VAL A 81 -5.55 13.97 -49.85
N ASP A 82 -6.53 13.33 -50.49
CA ASP A 82 -7.91 13.82 -50.57
C ASP A 82 -8.91 12.65 -50.56
N THR A 83 -10.20 12.95 -50.46
CA THR A 83 -11.25 11.95 -50.63
C THR A 83 -11.28 11.45 -52.08
N VAL A 84 -11.42 10.14 -52.28
CA VAL A 84 -11.57 9.55 -53.63
C VAL A 84 -12.66 10.27 -54.43
N GLY A 85 -12.31 10.73 -55.63
CA GLY A 85 -13.23 11.38 -56.56
C GLY A 85 -13.44 12.87 -56.29
N ASN A 86 -12.76 13.46 -55.29
CA ASN A 86 -12.77 14.91 -55.07
C ASN A 86 -11.80 15.65 -56.00
N GLU A 87 -11.04 14.93 -56.82
CA GLU A 87 -10.11 15.47 -57.83
C GLU A 87 -9.03 16.40 -57.21
N PHE A 88 -8.66 16.15 -55.95
CA PHE A 88 -7.70 16.96 -55.18
C PHE A 88 -8.05 18.45 -55.08
N LYS A 89 -9.33 18.82 -55.21
CA LYS A 89 -9.80 20.22 -55.12
C LYS A 89 -9.44 20.86 -53.78
N ASN A 90 -9.42 20.06 -52.71
CA ASN A 90 -9.09 20.50 -51.36
C ASN A 90 -8.08 19.53 -50.72
N ALA A 91 -6.99 19.20 -51.41
CA ALA A 91 -6.02 18.25 -50.88
C ALA A 91 -5.41 18.69 -49.54
N LEU A 92 -5.24 17.73 -48.63
CA LEU A 92 -4.40 17.85 -47.44
C LEU A 92 -2.95 17.53 -47.85
N GLU A 93 -1.97 18.21 -47.25
CA GLU A 93 -0.56 18.02 -47.59
C GLU A 93 0.27 17.64 -46.37
N PHE A 94 1.13 16.64 -46.52
CA PHE A 94 2.23 16.41 -45.58
C PHE A 94 3.31 17.50 -45.72
N ASP A 95 4.23 17.54 -44.76
CA ASP A 95 5.38 18.43 -44.81
C ASP A 95 6.21 18.26 -46.10
N ARG A 96 6.78 19.38 -46.55
CA ARG A 96 7.58 19.45 -47.76
C ARG A 96 8.87 18.64 -47.63
N VAL A 97 9.17 17.82 -48.64
CA VAL A 97 10.44 17.08 -48.77
C VAL A 97 11.24 17.50 -50.01
N SER A 98 12.56 17.36 -49.95
CA SER A 98 13.46 17.55 -51.11
C SER A 98 13.88 16.25 -51.79
N ASP A 99 13.81 15.14 -51.07
CA ASP A 99 14.17 13.82 -51.59
C ASP A 99 13.00 13.22 -52.40
N THR A 100 13.30 12.25 -53.26
CA THR A 100 12.31 11.51 -54.04
C THR A 100 11.75 10.28 -53.33
N LYS A 101 11.74 10.33 -51.99
CA LYS A 101 11.21 9.30 -51.13
C LYS A 101 10.68 9.89 -49.82
N THR A 102 9.66 9.27 -49.27
CA THR A 102 9.16 9.55 -47.91
C THR A 102 8.33 8.36 -47.42
N SER A 103 7.95 8.37 -46.15
CA SER A 103 7.09 7.34 -45.57
C SER A 103 5.83 7.98 -44.99
N ILE A 104 4.69 7.32 -45.16
CA ILE A 104 3.47 7.67 -44.42
C ILE A 104 3.45 6.81 -43.16
N THR A 105 3.42 7.43 -41.99
CA THR A 105 3.24 6.73 -40.69
C THR A 105 1.79 6.75 -40.25
N VAL A 106 1.42 5.85 -39.33
CA VAL A 106 0.09 5.79 -38.72
C VAL A 106 -0.28 7.11 -38.06
N GLY A 107 0.59 7.66 -37.21
CA GLY A 107 0.37 8.93 -36.53
C GLY A 107 0.34 10.10 -37.52
N GLY A 108 1.26 10.14 -38.48
CA GLY A 108 1.32 11.20 -39.48
C GLY A 108 0.04 11.27 -40.33
N LEU A 109 -0.46 10.12 -40.79
CA LEU A 109 -1.71 10.07 -41.54
C LEU A 109 -2.90 10.47 -40.67
N ASN A 110 -3.00 9.96 -39.43
CA ASN A 110 -4.08 10.30 -38.53
C ASN A 110 -4.13 11.80 -38.23
N THR A 111 -2.99 12.42 -37.90
CA THR A 111 -2.88 13.86 -37.67
C THR A 111 -3.36 14.65 -38.87
N LEU A 112 -2.91 14.29 -40.08
CA LEU A 112 -3.26 15.00 -41.31
C LEU A 112 -4.78 15.00 -41.54
N ILE A 113 -5.43 13.84 -41.36
CA ILE A 113 -6.83 13.63 -41.75
C ILE A 113 -7.84 13.94 -40.63
N SER A 114 -7.38 14.08 -39.38
CA SER A 114 -8.22 14.26 -38.18
C SER A 114 -9.14 15.49 -38.21
N SER A 115 -8.75 16.55 -38.91
CA SER A 115 -9.55 17.79 -39.03
C SER A 115 -10.74 17.65 -39.97
N ARG A 116 -10.75 16.63 -40.85
CA ARG A 116 -11.73 16.46 -41.93
C ARG A 116 -12.62 15.24 -41.74
N TYR A 117 -12.09 14.16 -41.18
CA TYR A 117 -12.81 12.90 -41.06
C TYR A 117 -12.97 12.52 -39.59
N ALA A 118 -14.19 12.09 -39.24
CA ALA A 118 -14.49 11.66 -37.89
C ALA A 118 -13.73 10.37 -37.56
N PRO A 119 -13.22 10.21 -36.32
CA PRO A 119 -12.60 8.98 -35.87
C PRO A 119 -13.59 7.80 -35.91
N ALA A 120 -13.05 6.59 -35.96
CA ALA A 120 -13.80 5.32 -36.03
C ALA A 120 -14.75 5.18 -37.24
N LYS A 121 -14.61 6.04 -38.27
CA LYS A 121 -15.34 5.93 -39.54
C LYS A 121 -14.39 5.71 -40.70
N MET A 122 -14.56 4.59 -41.40
CA MET A 122 -13.77 4.29 -42.60
C MET A 122 -14.03 5.35 -43.68
N VAL A 123 -12.94 5.80 -44.30
CA VAL A 123 -12.94 6.75 -45.41
C VAL A 123 -12.09 6.22 -46.57
N ASP A 124 -12.60 6.40 -47.79
CA ASP A 124 -11.86 6.14 -49.02
C ASP A 124 -11.03 7.39 -49.38
N LEU A 125 -9.71 7.26 -49.32
CA LEU A 125 -8.74 8.32 -49.62
C LEU A 125 -7.99 8.03 -50.92
N GLU A 126 -7.59 9.07 -51.63
CA GLU A 126 -6.61 9.01 -52.71
C GLU A 126 -5.40 9.90 -52.39
N ALA A 127 -4.21 9.44 -52.75
CA ALA A 127 -2.96 10.15 -52.52
C ALA A 127 -2.12 10.27 -53.80
N ARG A 128 -1.41 11.39 -53.96
CA ARG A 128 -0.49 11.64 -55.08
C ARG A 128 0.71 12.49 -54.65
N ILE A 129 1.77 12.47 -55.46
CA ILE A 129 2.93 13.35 -55.28
C ILE A 129 2.70 14.64 -56.07
N ARG A 130 2.78 15.79 -55.40
CA ARG A 130 2.85 17.11 -56.03
C ARG A 130 4.30 17.59 -56.05
N ALA A 131 4.84 17.80 -57.24
CA ALA A 131 6.11 18.50 -57.45
C ALA A 131 5.85 20.00 -57.63
N PHE A 132 6.64 20.79 -56.93
CA PHE A 132 6.58 22.25 -56.92
C PHE A 132 7.99 22.83 -57.00
N ALA A 133 8.20 23.81 -57.88
CA ALA A 133 9.49 24.45 -58.06
C ALA A 133 9.43 25.96 -57.78
N ASN A 134 8.40 26.66 -58.30
CA ASN A 134 8.23 28.10 -58.19
C ASN A 134 6.72 28.42 -58.28
N GLU A 135 6.27 29.53 -57.69
CA GLU A 135 4.89 30.02 -57.73
C GLU A 135 4.39 30.39 -59.14
N ASP A 136 5.30 30.82 -60.03
CA ASP A 136 4.99 31.16 -61.42
C ASP A 136 4.83 29.91 -62.31
N LEU A 137 5.17 28.72 -61.79
CA LEU A 137 5.11 27.45 -62.50
C LEU A 137 3.93 26.59 -62.03
N GLN A 138 3.28 25.93 -63.00
CA GLN A 138 2.30 24.91 -62.66
C GLN A 138 2.97 23.74 -61.92
N SER A 139 2.32 23.28 -60.85
CA SER A 139 2.74 22.05 -60.17
C SER A 139 2.55 20.84 -61.08
N LEU A 140 3.47 19.87 -60.99
CA LEU A 140 3.37 18.59 -61.70
C LEU A 140 2.94 17.49 -60.72
N TYR A 141 2.20 16.50 -61.20
CA TYR A 141 1.56 15.50 -60.33
C TYR A 141 1.84 14.08 -60.80
N SER A 142 2.09 13.17 -59.87
CA SER A 142 2.09 11.73 -60.15
C SER A 142 0.69 11.18 -60.41
N ALA A 143 0.60 9.94 -60.88
CA ALA A 143 -0.63 9.16 -60.74
C ALA A 143 -1.02 9.03 -59.24
N SER A 144 -2.31 8.94 -58.96
CA SER A 144 -2.82 8.69 -57.61
C SER A 144 -2.95 7.19 -57.31
N PHE A 145 -2.93 6.86 -56.02
CA PHE A 145 -3.30 5.55 -55.50
C PHE A 145 -4.36 5.72 -54.40
N THR A 146 -5.10 4.67 -54.09
CA THR A 146 -6.20 4.70 -53.11
C THR A 146 -5.83 4.00 -51.80
N MET A 147 -6.45 4.44 -50.70
CA MET A 147 -6.35 3.82 -49.38
C MET A 147 -7.73 3.78 -48.73
N LYS A 148 -8.04 2.72 -47.99
CA LYS A 148 -9.18 2.62 -47.06
C LYS A 148 -8.66 2.78 -45.65
N VAL A 149 -9.09 3.82 -44.95
CA VAL A 149 -8.49 4.20 -43.67
C VAL A 149 -9.58 4.52 -42.66
N THR A 150 -9.46 3.97 -41.46
CA THR A 150 -10.30 4.37 -40.31
C THR A 150 -9.41 5.13 -39.30
N PRO A 151 -9.56 6.46 -39.15
CA PRO A 151 -8.76 7.23 -38.20
C PRO A 151 -9.16 6.97 -36.74
N TYR A 152 -8.25 7.24 -35.81
CA TYR A 152 -8.49 7.20 -34.36
C TYR A 152 -8.60 8.62 -33.77
N LEU A 153 -9.24 8.73 -32.61
CA LEU A 153 -9.27 9.96 -31.84
C LEU A 153 -7.97 10.09 -31.04
N ASP A 154 -7.22 11.18 -31.23
CA ASP A 154 -5.89 11.35 -30.63
C ASP A 154 -5.96 11.65 -29.12
N VAL A 155 -6.08 10.59 -28.34
CA VAL A 155 -6.13 10.59 -26.88
C VAL A 155 -4.96 9.75 -26.34
N PRO A 156 -4.19 10.25 -25.35
CA PRO A 156 -3.15 9.46 -24.70
C PRO A 156 -3.71 8.15 -24.14
N ILE A 157 -2.95 7.06 -24.24
CA ILE A 157 -3.32 5.78 -23.64
C ILE A 157 -2.76 5.74 -22.21
N PRO A 158 -3.60 5.59 -21.17
CA PRO A 158 -3.12 5.52 -19.80
C PRO A 158 -2.41 4.20 -19.49
N SER A 159 -1.51 4.19 -18.51
CA SER A 159 -1.01 2.96 -17.89
C SER A 159 -2.00 2.37 -16.89
N ASP A 160 -2.72 3.24 -16.18
CA ASP A 160 -3.78 2.90 -15.23
C ASP A 160 -4.97 3.83 -15.48
N LEU A 161 -6.20 3.33 -15.31
CA LEU A 161 -7.42 4.13 -15.48
C LEU A 161 -8.27 4.06 -14.22
N PHE A 162 -8.74 5.21 -13.76
CA PHE A 162 -9.56 5.35 -12.55
C PHE A 162 -10.88 6.03 -12.89
N ILE A 163 -12.00 5.48 -12.44
CA ILE A 163 -13.34 6.08 -12.61
C ILE A 163 -13.82 6.74 -11.31
N PHE A 164 -14.41 7.92 -11.41
CA PHE A 164 -14.98 8.64 -10.26
C PHE A 164 -16.08 9.62 -10.70
N GLY A 165 -16.84 10.11 -9.71
CA GLY A 165 -17.92 11.06 -9.87
C GLY A 165 -19.21 10.61 -9.19
N THR A 166 -20.23 11.47 -9.19
CA THR A 166 -21.50 11.27 -8.47
C THR A 166 -22.34 10.09 -8.95
N SER A 167 -22.04 9.52 -10.13
CA SER A 167 -22.65 8.24 -10.55
C SER A 167 -22.03 7.04 -9.82
N THR A 168 -20.82 7.17 -9.29
CA THR A 168 -20.09 6.09 -8.60
C THR A 168 -20.14 6.28 -7.08
N ALA A 169 -19.66 5.29 -6.33
CA ALA A 169 -19.49 5.39 -4.88
C ALA A 169 -18.28 6.26 -4.43
N SER A 170 -17.47 6.74 -5.38
CA SER A 170 -16.32 7.62 -5.12
C SER A 170 -16.45 8.91 -5.94
N ALA A 171 -16.81 10.02 -5.29
CA ALA A 171 -17.06 11.28 -5.97
C ALA A 171 -15.76 12.03 -6.37
N GLU A 172 -14.68 11.84 -5.62
CA GLU A 172 -13.44 12.61 -5.72
C GLU A 172 -12.31 11.80 -6.36
N VAL A 173 -11.36 12.50 -7.00
CA VAL A 173 -10.24 11.86 -7.71
C VAL A 173 -9.28 11.13 -6.77
N THR A 174 -9.13 11.60 -5.52
CA THR A 174 -8.26 10.98 -4.51
C THR A 174 -8.71 9.56 -4.16
N ASP A 175 -10.02 9.29 -4.25
CA ASP A 175 -10.63 8.01 -3.94
C ASP A 175 -11.14 7.29 -5.21
N ALA A 176 -10.67 7.72 -6.38
CA ALA A 176 -11.11 7.20 -7.66
C ALA A 176 -10.85 5.69 -7.81
N LEU A 177 -11.79 4.99 -8.45
CA LEU A 177 -11.82 3.54 -8.48
C LEU A 177 -11.00 3.01 -9.65
N LYS A 178 -9.92 2.30 -9.36
CA LYS A 178 -9.08 1.67 -10.39
C LYS A 178 -9.87 0.62 -11.19
N ALA A 179 -9.74 0.67 -12.52
CA ALA A 179 -10.20 -0.33 -13.46
C ALA A 179 -9.12 -1.37 -13.75
N TYR A 180 -9.52 -2.60 -14.04
CA TYR A 180 -8.60 -3.64 -14.49
C TYR A 180 -8.22 -3.38 -15.96
N GLY A 181 -6.92 -3.30 -16.27
CA GLY A 181 -6.41 -2.95 -17.59
C GLY A 181 -5.63 -4.09 -18.26
N LYS A 182 -5.98 -4.43 -19.49
CA LYS A 182 -5.24 -5.37 -20.33
C LYS A 182 -5.28 -4.94 -21.79
N GLU A 183 -4.10 -4.94 -22.43
CA GLU A 183 -3.97 -4.60 -23.87
C GLU A 183 -4.61 -3.25 -24.25
N ASN A 184 -4.51 -2.25 -23.36
CA ASN A 184 -5.09 -0.90 -23.48
C ASN A 184 -6.64 -0.87 -23.44
N ILE A 185 -7.26 -1.92 -22.92
CA ILE A 185 -8.69 -2.01 -22.63
C ILE A 185 -8.84 -2.08 -21.11
N PHE A 186 -9.63 -1.16 -20.54
CA PHE A 186 -9.83 -1.04 -19.11
C PHE A 186 -11.28 -1.32 -18.75
N THR A 187 -11.52 -2.30 -17.87
CA THR A 187 -12.85 -2.68 -17.41
C THR A 187 -13.00 -2.49 -15.91
N LYS A 188 -14.09 -1.85 -15.50
CA LYS A 188 -14.53 -1.77 -14.11
C LYS A 188 -15.95 -2.33 -13.98
N TYR A 189 -16.13 -3.23 -13.04
CA TYR A 189 -17.45 -3.67 -12.60
C TYR A 189 -17.82 -2.89 -11.35
N LEU A 190 -18.93 -2.16 -11.35
CA LEU A 190 -19.37 -1.35 -10.20
C LEU A 190 -20.85 -1.00 -10.28
N LYS A 191 -21.41 -0.48 -9.17
CA LYS A 191 -22.73 0.13 -9.16
C LYS A 191 -22.66 1.55 -9.75
N LEU A 192 -23.52 1.85 -10.72
CA LEU A 192 -23.73 3.21 -11.24
C LEU A 192 -25.10 3.73 -10.81
N THR A 193 -25.15 5.01 -10.47
CA THR A 193 -26.36 5.73 -10.05
C THR A 193 -26.88 6.58 -11.20
N LYS A 194 -28.14 6.36 -11.55
CA LYS A 194 -28.86 7.10 -12.60
C LYS A 194 -28.77 8.61 -12.39
N ASP A 195 -28.61 9.34 -13.49
CA ASP A 195 -28.45 10.80 -13.57
C ASP A 195 -27.18 11.35 -12.91
N GLY A 196 -26.33 10.50 -12.33
CA GLY A 196 -25.03 10.89 -11.81
C GLY A 196 -24.03 11.21 -12.92
N LEU A 197 -23.01 11.99 -12.58
CA LEU A 197 -21.90 12.33 -13.47
C LEU A 197 -20.70 11.45 -13.17
N PHE A 198 -19.87 11.19 -14.18
CA PHE A 198 -18.58 10.54 -13.99
C PHE A 198 -17.57 10.98 -15.05
N LYS A 199 -16.29 10.73 -14.77
CA LYS A 199 -15.18 10.79 -15.72
C LYS A 199 -14.08 9.82 -15.30
N PHE A 200 -13.02 9.75 -16.09
CA PHE A 200 -11.83 8.99 -15.71
C PHE A 200 -10.59 9.88 -15.57
N SER A 201 -9.59 9.38 -14.84
CA SER A 201 -8.25 9.94 -14.74
C SER A 201 -7.21 8.83 -14.89
N ASP A 202 -5.98 9.18 -15.27
CA ASP A 202 -4.84 8.26 -15.30
C ASP A 202 -4.17 8.07 -13.93
N LYS A 203 -4.57 8.84 -12.91
CA LYS A 203 -4.10 8.73 -11.53
C LYS A 203 -5.10 9.29 -10.52
N GLN A 204 -4.97 8.87 -9.26
CA GLN A 204 -5.74 9.38 -8.12
C GLN A 204 -5.21 10.73 -7.60
N ALA A 205 -5.08 11.72 -8.49
CA ALA A 205 -4.59 13.06 -8.17
C ALA A 205 -5.15 14.12 -9.13
N ASP A 206 -5.23 15.36 -8.67
CA ASP A 206 -5.80 16.50 -9.41
C ASP A 206 -5.00 16.90 -10.66
N ASP A 207 -3.74 16.48 -10.78
CA ASP A 207 -2.86 16.77 -11.90
C ASP A 207 -2.86 15.66 -12.97
N GLY A 208 -3.89 14.81 -12.96
CA GLY A 208 -4.14 13.73 -13.93
C GLY A 208 -4.64 14.21 -15.28
N TYR A 209 -4.49 13.35 -16.29
CA TYR A 209 -5.16 13.53 -17.56
C TYR A 209 -6.62 13.09 -17.42
N ASP A 210 -7.55 14.05 -17.54
CA ASP A 210 -8.98 13.78 -17.51
C ASP A 210 -9.48 13.17 -18.83
N TYR A 211 -10.12 12.00 -18.72
CA TYR A 211 -10.87 11.38 -19.82
C TYR A 211 -12.36 11.64 -19.62
N ASN A 212 -12.87 12.67 -20.30
CA ASN A 212 -14.25 13.14 -20.26
C ASN A 212 -15.00 12.78 -21.56
N PHE A 213 -16.25 13.23 -21.76
CA PHE A 213 -17.15 12.71 -22.80
C PHE A 213 -16.53 12.73 -24.21
N GLY A 214 -15.82 13.81 -24.56
CA GLY A 214 -15.19 13.98 -25.86
C GLY A 214 -13.92 13.17 -26.10
N LYS A 215 -13.53 12.27 -25.19
CA LYS A 215 -12.31 11.44 -25.29
C LYS A 215 -12.54 10.04 -25.83
N PHE A 216 -13.76 9.74 -26.26
CA PHE A 216 -14.09 8.51 -26.98
C PHE A 216 -14.85 8.86 -28.26
N ALA A 217 -14.56 8.17 -29.35
CA ALA A 217 -15.17 8.35 -30.66
C ALA A 217 -16.58 7.75 -30.69
N THR A 218 -16.76 6.63 -29.99
CA THR A 218 -18.05 5.97 -29.81
C THR A 218 -18.31 5.72 -28.34
N VAL A 219 -19.57 5.88 -27.93
CA VAL A 219 -20.01 5.77 -26.54
C VAL A 219 -21.34 4.99 -26.51
N SER A 220 -21.66 4.34 -25.39
CA SER A 220 -22.95 3.65 -25.21
C SER A 220 -24.14 4.59 -25.15
N ASP A 221 -25.32 4.09 -25.53
CA ASP A 221 -26.57 4.88 -25.55
C ASP A 221 -27.06 5.30 -24.15
N ASN A 222 -26.56 4.66 -23.09
CA ASN A 222 -26.88 4.96 -21.69
C ASN A 222 -25.96 6.01 -21.05
N ILE A 223 -25.24 6.80 -21.87
CA ILE A 223 -24.46 7.97 -21.46
C ILE A 223 -24.64 9.12 -22.43
N GLU A 224 -24.63 10.35 -21.90
CA GLU A 224 -24.68 11.58 -22.68
C GLU A 224 -23.64 12.59 -22.17
N ALA A 225 -23.34 13.62 -22.96
CA ALA A 225 -22.47 14.71 -22.53
C ALA A 225 -23.17 15.49 -21.41
N ALA A 226 -22.48 15.66 -20.28
CA ALA A 226 -22.93 16.59 -19.26
C ALA A 226 -22.85 18.02 -19.83
N ALA A 227 -23.89 18.81 -19.59
CA ALA A 227 -23.90 20.24 -19.94
C ALA A 227 -23.14 21.07 -18.89
N ASP A 228 -21.97 20.59 -18.47
CA ASP A 228 -21.07 21.24 -17.50
C ASP A 228 -19.78 21.73 -18.17
N ASP A 229 -19.07 22.63 -17.50
CA ASP A 229 -17.84 23.24 -18.03
C ASP A 229 -16.71 22.20 -18.20
N ALA A 230 -16.77 21.10 -17.45
CA ALA A 230 -15.78 20.02 -17.47
C ALA A 230 -16.01 19.00 -18.59
N GLY A 231 -17.19 19.00 -19.24
CA GLY A 231 -17.55 18.04 -20.29
C GLY A 231 -17.66 16.60 -19.79
N ASN A 232 -18.13 16.38 -18.57
CA ASN A 232 -18.23 15.05 -17.94
C ASN A 232 -19.21 14.13 -18.69
N PHE A 233 -19.18 12.83 -18.37
CA PHE A 233 -20.26 11.93 -18.77
C PHE A 233 -21.43 12.08 -17.80
N LYS A 234 -22.66 12.06 -18.30
CA LYS A 234 -23.86 11.82 -17.50
C LYS A 234 -24.39 10.43 -17.78
N PHE A 235 -24.58 9.64 -16.73
CA PHE A 235 -25.14 8.29 -16.83
C PHE A 235 -26.68 8.34 -16.88
N THR A 236 -27.27 7.76 -17.92
CA THR A 236 -28.74 7.81 -18.16
C THR A 236 -29.43 6.46 -17.99
N GLY A 237 -28.66 5.37 -17.81
CA GLY A 237 -29.19 4.04 -17.49
C GLY A 237 -29.83 3.96 -16.11
N GLU A 238 -30.55 2.86 -15.85
CA GLU A 238 -31.12 2.61 -14.51
C GLU A 238 -30.02 2.35 -13.46
N THR A 239 -30.26 2.75 -12.22
CA THR A 239 -29.30 2.47 -11.13
C THR A 239 -29.12 0.96 -10.98
N GLY A 240 -27.88 0.48 -11.01
CA GLY A 240 -27.60 -0.95 -10.99
C GLY A 240 -26.11 -1.25 -11.20
N TRP A 241 -25.80 -2.53 -11.39
CA TRP A 241 -24.43 -2.98 -11.65
C TRP A 241 -24.10 -3.00 -13.13
N TYR A 242 -22.92 -2.50 -13.48
CA TYR A 242 -22.47 -2.36 -14.86
C TYR A 242 -21.02 -2.81 -15.03
N ALA A 243 -20.70 -3.31 -16.22
CA ALA A 243 -19.34 -3.33 -16.74
C ALA A 243 -19.10 -2.06 -17.55
N VAL A 244 -18.24 -1.18 -17.03
CA VAL A 244 -17.74 -0.01 -17.73
C VAL A 244 -16.42 -0.38 -18.38
N THR A 245 -16.38 -0.43 -19.72
CA THR A 245 -15.18 -0.79 -20.48
C THR A 245 -14.75 0.34 -21.40
N ALA A 246 -13.60 0.93 -21.10
CA ALA A 246 -12.91 1.93 -21.90
C ALA A 246 -11.86 1.23 -22.80
N ASP A 247 -12.14 1.18 -24.09
CA ASP A 247 -11.30 0.59 -25.12
C ASP A 247 -10.54 1.71 -25.86
N PHE A 248 -9.28 1.91 -25.49
CA PHE A 248 -8.42 2.90 -26.15
C PHE A 248 -7.85 2.42 -27.49
N VAL A 249 -8.03 1.13 -27.84
CA VAL A 249 -7.64 0.59 -29.15
C VAL A 249 -8.64 1.04 -30.21
N ASN A 250 -9.93 0.89 -29.92
CA ASN A 250 -11.02 1.28 -30.83
C ASN A 250 -11.62 2.66 -30.52
N SER A 251 -11.08 3.37 -29.51
CA SER A 251 -11.59 4.66 -29.04
C SER A 251 -13.07 4.60 -28.63
N ASN A 252 -13.47 3.54 -27.92
CA ASN A 252 -14.85 3.21 -27.60
C ASN A 252 -15.08 3.11 -26.09
N LEU A 253 -16.20 3.63 -25.59
CA LEU A 253 -16.66 3.44 -24.21
C LEU A 253 -17.97 2.65 -24.19
N THR A 254 -17.92 1.46 -23.60
CA THR A 254 -19.10 0.59 -23.43
C THR A 254 -19.54 0.48 -21.98
N ILE A 255 -20.86 0.57 -21.72
CA ILE A 255 -21.45 0.38 -20.39
C ILE A 255 -22.57 -0.66 -20.47
N ALA A 256 -22.25 -1.90 -20.09
CA ALA A 256 -23.16 -3.04 -20.19
C ALA A 256 -23.75 -3.41 -18.82
N ALA A 257 -25.08 -3.55 -18.74
CA ALA A 257 -25.79 -3.87 -17.51
C ALA A 257 -25.62 -5.34 -17.10
N TYR A 258 -25.57 -5.58 -15.79
CA TYR A 258 -25.64 -6.90 -15.16
C TYR A 258 -26.93 -7.00 -14.33
N GLU A 259 -28.07 -7.26 -14.97
CA GLU A 259 -29.40 -7.17 -14.33
C GLU A 259 -29.61 -8.11 -13.13
N SER A 260 -28.89 -9.23 -13.06
CA SER A 260 -28.92 -10.13 -11.89
C SER A 260 -28.13 -9.59 -10.69
N TYR A 261 -27.38 -8.50 -10.87
CA TYR A 261 -26.55 -7.88 -9.86
C TYR A 261 -27.20 -6.58 -9.37
N VAL A 262 -27.62 -6.54 -8.10
CA VAL A 262 -28.37 -5.40 -7.53
C VAL A 262 -27.54 -4.55 -6.57
N GLY A 263 -26.29 -4.94 -6.31
CA GLY A 263 -25.35 -4.20 -5.46
C GLY A 263 -25.52 -4.41 -3.94
N ASP A 264 -26.56 -5.10 -3.48
CA ASP A 264 -26.78 -5.44 -2.07
C ASP A 264 -27.53 -6.77 -1.94
N TYR A 265 -27.04 -7.63 -1.05
CA TYR A 265 -27.54 -8.99 -0.80
C TYR A 265 -27.75 -9.23 0.70
N PRO A 266 -28.74 -10.06 1.09
CA PRO A 266 -28.95 -10.38 2.49
C PRO A 266 -27.75 -11.12 3.09
N ASN A 267 -27.11 -11.99 2.30
CA ASN A 267 -26.01 -12.83 2.75
C ASN A 267 -24.91 -12.87 1.69
N ILE A 268 -23.65 -12.79 2.15
CA ILE A 268 -22.45 -13.06 1.36
C ILE A 268 -21.59 -14.01 2.18
N TYR A 269 -20.92 -14.95 1.53
CA TYR A 269 -20.07 -15.96 2.17
C TYR A 269 -18.68 -15.96 1.54
N LEU A 270 -17.67 -16.30 2.33
CA LEU A 270 -16.31 -16.54 1.86
C LEU A 270 -16.12 -18.04 1.57
N VAL A 271 -15.69 -18.39 0.36
CA VAL A 271 -15.45 -19.78 -0.04
C VAL A 271 -14.06 -19.91 -0.63
N GLY A 272 -13.32 -20.95 -0.27
CA GLY A 272 -11.96 -21.13 -0.79
C GLY A 272 -11.19 -22.20 -0.04
N ASP A 273 -9.87 -22.23 -0.23
CA ASP A 273 -8.92 -23.05 0.51
C ASP A 273 -8.08 -22.19 1.49
N TYR A 274 -8.71 -21.16 2.05
CA TYR A 274 -8.03 -20.05 2.72
C TYR A 274 -7.43 -20.37 4.09
N ASN A 275 -7.81 -21.47 4.73
CA ASN A 275 -7.20 -21.97 5.97
C ASN A 275 -7.20 -23.50 6.05
N ALA A 276 -6.65 -24.06 7.13
CA ALA A 276 -6.56 -25.51 7.34
C ALA A 276 -7.79 -26.12 8.05
N THR A 277 -8.64 -25.29 8.66
CA THR A 277 -9.76 -25.74 9.52
C THR A 277 -11.06 -25.88 8.76
N ASP A 278 -11.29 -25.02 7.77
CA ASP A 278 -12.52 -25.00 6.98
C ASP A 278 -12.41 -25.95 5.78
N PRO A 279 -13.49 -26.67 5.42
CA PRO A 279 -13.49 -27.51 4.23
C PRO A 279 -13.25 -26.70 2.95
N ALA A 280 -12.14 -26.99 2.26
CA ALA A 280 -11.76 -26.30 1.05
C ALA A 280 -12.83 -26.41 -0.04
N TRP A 281 -13.16 -25.27 -0.68
CA TRP A 281 -14.11 -25.19 -1.81
C TRP A 281 -15.49 -25.80 -1.53
N SER A 282 -15.98 -25.65 -0.29
CA SER A 282 -17.28 -26.18 0.16
C SER A 282 -18.28 -25.04 0.45
N PRO A 283 -19.01 -24.54 -0.55
CA PRO A 283 -20.03 -23.49 -0.35
C PRO A 283 -21.03 -23.78 0.76
N GLY A 284 -21.43 -25.05 0.90
CA GLY A 284 -22.43 -25.48 1.89
C GLY A 284 -22.03 -25.26 3.34
N THR A 285 -20.75 -25.04 3.59
CA THR A 285 -20.17 -24.80 4.92
C THR A 285 -19.40 -23.48 5.00
N SER A 286 -19.46 -22.66 3.95
CA SER A 286 -18.75 -21.39 3.91
C SER A 286 -19.27 -20.42 4.98
N PRO A 287 -18.38 -19.76 5.73
CA PRO A 287 -18.77 -18.79 6.74
C PRO A 287 -19.42 -17.56 6.10
N GLU A 288 -20.44 -17.05 6.77
CA GLU A 288 -21.16 -15.83 6.38
C GLU A 288 -20.35 -14.59 6.77
N MET A 289 -20.26 -13.62 5.86
CA MET A 289 -19.67 -12.31 6.10
C MET A 289 -20.68 -11.40 6.82
N THR A 290 -20.18 -10.54 7.69
CA THR A 290 -21.00 -9.52 8.37
C THR A 290 -21.29 -8.36 7.42
N ARG A 291 -22.56 -8.11 7.11
CA ARG A 291 -23.00 -6.89 6.38
C ARG A 291 -22.76 -5.65 7.24
N LYS A 292 -21.94 -4.71 6.77
CA LYS A 292 -21.58 -3.45 7.45
C LYS A 292 -22.49 -2.30 7.06
N SER A 293 -22.83 -2.21 5.78
CA SER A 293 -23.75 -1.25 5.18
C SER A 293 -24.30 -1.84 3.88
N GLU A 294 -25.15 -1.09 3.16
CA GLU A 294 -25.67 -1.53 1.85
C GLU A 294 -24.52 -1.85 0.89
N GLY A 295 -24.43 -3.12 0.46
CA GLY A 295 -23.41 -3.58 -0.48
C GLY A 295 -22.01 -3.79 0.08
N VAL A 296 -21.79 -3.61 1.39
CA VAL A 296 -20.47 -3.76 2.03
C VAL A 296 -20.50 -4.85 3.10
N TYR A 297 -19.57 -5.81 2.99
CA TYR A 297 -19.49 -6.99 3.84
C TYR A 297 -18.06 -7.19 4.31
N SER A 298 -17.86 -7.64 5.55
CA SER A 298 -16.53 -8.05 6.01
C SER A 298 -16.55 -9.33 6.81
N ILE A 299 -15.43 -10.03 6.84
CA ILE A 299 -15.18 -11.18 7.71
C ILE A 299 -13.77 -11.08 8.28
N GLU A 300 -13.64 -11.37 9.57
CA GLU A 300 -12.34 -11.60 10.21
C GLU A 300 -12.04 -13.09 10.08
N VAL A 301 -10.94 -13.44 9.40
CA VAL A 301 -10.60 -14.82 9.05
C VAL A 301 -9.09 -15.01 9.03
N THR A 302 -8.61 -16.17 9.48
CA THR A 302 -7.22 -16.55 9.26
C THR A 302 -7.02 -16.93 7.79
N LEU A 303 -6.07 -16.29 7.13
CA LEU A 303 -5.63 -16.64 5.78
C LEU A 303 -4.23 -17.23 5.88
N LYS A 304 -4.01 -18.38 5.23
CA LYS A 304 -2.68 -18.95 5.01
C LYS A 304 -2.00 -18.29 3.79
N ASP A 305 -0.67 -18.29 3.75
CA ASP A 305 0.09 -17.92 2.57
C ASP A 305 -0.31 -18.80 1.36
N GLY A 306 -0.51 -18.17 0.20
CA GLY A 306 -1.01 -18.82 -1.01
C GLY A 306 -2.48 -19.23 -0.97
N ALA A 307 -3.29 -18.70 -0.04
CA ALA A 307 -4.73 -18.94 0.02
C ALA A 307 -5.44 -18.52 -1.27
N ASN A 308 -6.43 -19.31 -1.71
CA ASN A 308 -7.33 -18.96 -2.80
C ASN A 308 -8.77 -18.88 -2.31
N PHE A 309 -9.49 -17.82 -2.66
CA PHE A 309 -10.89 -17.67 -2.26
C PHE A 309 -11.75 -16.84 -3.23
N LYS A 310 -13.06 -16.90 -3.01
CA LYS A 310 -14.11 -16.17 -3.71
C LYS A 310 -15.20 -15.74 -2.72
N PHE A 311 -16.06 -14.84 -3.18
CA PHE A 311 -17.29 -14.45 -2.51
C PHE A 311 -18.50 -15.06 -3.22
N ILE A 312 -19.48 -15.58 -2.47
CA ILE A 312 -20.73 -16.14 -3.02
C ILE A 312 -21.93 -15.56 -2.28
N ASN A 313 -23.06 -15.37 -2.97
CA ASN A 313 -24.29 -14.84 -2.34
C ASN A 313 -25.20 -15.92 -1.72
N GLN A 314 -24.80 -17.18 -1.81
CA GLN A 314 -25.54 -18.33 -1.31
C GLN A 314 -24.58 -19.50 -1.11
N GLN A 315 -24.90 -20.41 -0.20
CA GLN A 315 -24.08 -21.57 0.14
C GLN A 315 -24.16 -22.72 -0.90
N ASN A 316 -24.09 -22.39 -2.19
CA ASN A 316 -23.99 -23.30 -3.32
C ASN A 316 -23.42 -22.56 -4.54
N TRP A 317 -23.04 -23.29 -5.58
CA TRP A 317 -22.46 -22.71 -6.80
C TRP A 317 -23.48 -22.25 -7.84
N ASP A 318 -24.78 -22.45 -7.61
CA ASP A 318 -25.82 -22.05 -8.58
C ASP A 318 -26.04 -20.53 -8.60
N GLY A 319 -25.57 -19.85 -7.56
CA GLY A 319 -25.73 -18.41 -7.35
C GLY A 319 -24.73 -17.53 -8.08
N LEU A 320 -24.60 -16.32 -7.57
CA LEU A 320 -23.61 -15.35 -8.01
C LEU A 320 -22.33 -15.55 -7.21
N ASP A 321 -21.21 -15.36 -7.90
CA ASP A 321 -19.89 -15.27 -7.29
C ASP A 321 -19.15 -14.03 -7.80
N TRP A 322 -18.24 -13.56 -6.96
CA TRP A 322 -17.28 -12.50 -7.23
C TRP A 322 -15.90 -12.94 -6.77
N ALA A 323 -14.89 -12.59 -7.56
CA ALA A 323 -13.50 -12.80 -7.24
C ALA A 323 -12.63 -11.89 -8.14
N ASP A 324 -11.33 -12.15 -8.28
CA ASP A 324 -10.39 -11.27 -8.99
C ASP A 324 -10.78 -11.04 -10.48
N ALA A 325 -10.61 -9.81 -10.97
CA ALA A 325 -10.98 -9.37 -12.31
C ALA A 325 -9.98 -9.71 -13.44
N ASP A 326 -8.90 -10.44 -13.16
CA ASP A 326 -7.87 -10.82 -14.14
C ASP A 326 -7.79 -12.34 -14.35
N SER A 327 -6.83 -12.94 -13.65
CA SER A 327 -6.46 -14.33 -13.56
C SER A 327 -6.40 -14.65 -12.07
N ASP A 328 -5.95 -15.84 -11.70
CA ASP A 328 -5.72 -16.11 -10.27
C ASP A 328 -4.71 -15.06 -9.76
N GLY A 329 -5.16 -14.15 -8.90
CA GLY A 329 -4.43 -12.92 -8.59
C GLY A 329 -4.99 -12.15 -7.40
N ASN A 330 -4.34 -11.04 -7.06
CA ASN A 330 -4.71 -10.19 -5.92
C ASN A 330 -4.81 -8.70 -6.29
N THR A 331 -5.59 -8.38 -7.31
CA THR A 331 -5.71 -7.03 -7.89
C THR A 331 -6.49 -6.05 -7.00
N GLY A 332 -7.27 -6.54 -6.04
CA GLY A 332 -8.23 -5.76 -5.26
C GLY A 332 -9.48 -5.34 -6.04
N ILE A 333 -9.63 -5.78 -7.29
CA ILE A 333 -10.77 -5.47 -8.17
C ILE A 333 -11.58 -6.74 -8.35
N ILE A 334 -12.90 -6.67 -8.12
CA ILE A 334 -13.77 -7.81 -8.34
C ILE A 334 -14.36 -7.83 -9.76
N ALA A 335 -14.58 -9.04 -10.28
CA ALA A 335 -15.42 -9.30 -11.44
C ALA A 335 -16.57 -10.26 -11.11
N PRO A 336 -17.68 -10.20 -11.86
CA PRO A 336 -18.81 -11.10 -11.67
C PRO A 336 -18.53 -12.51 -12.22
N LYS A 337 -19.45 -13.43 -11.93
CA LYS A 337 -19.45 -14.82 -12.40
C LYS A 337 -19.18 -14.91 -13.90
N GLY A 338 -18.26 -15.81 -14.28
CA GLY A 338 -17.86 -16.02 -15.68
C GLY A 338 -16.91 -14.96 -16.24
N LYS A 339 -16.56 -13.94 -15.43
CA LYS A 339 -15.51 -12.94 -15.73
C LYS A 339 -14.41 -12.89 -14.67
N ASN A 340 -14.57 -13.61 -13.56
CA ASN A 340 -13.60 -13.64 -12.47
C ASN A 340 -12.77 -14.93 -12.43
N ASN A 341 -11.65 -14.84 -11.72
CA ASN A 341 -10.78 -15.95 -11.30
C ASN A 341 -10.51 -15.88 -9.80
N ASN A 342 -9.80 -16.84 -9.22
CA ASN A 342 -9.64 -16.88 -7.76
C ASN A 342 -8.89 -15.65 -7.25
N ILE A 343 -9.26 -15.16 -6.07
CA ILE A 343 -8.39 -14.25 -5.33
C ILE A 343 -7.26 -15.10 -4.76
N ALA A 344 -6.05 -14.92 -5.27
CA ALA A 344 -4.84 -15.63 -4.86
C ALA A 344 -4.04 -14.74 -3.89
N PHE A 345 -4.23 -14.96 -2.60
CA PHE A 345 -3.61 -14.20 -1.53
C PHE A 345 -2.14 -14.62 -1.29
N ASP A 346 -1.27 -13.63 -1.18
CA ASP A 346 0.19 -13.75 -1.04
C ASP A 346 0.73 -13.05 0.22
N GLY A 347 0.06 -13.26 1.36
CA GLY A 347 0.47 -12.73 2.66
C GLY A 347 0.93 -13.81 3.64
N ALA A 348 1.15 -13.43 4.89
CA ALA A 348 1.59 -14.35 5.93
C ALA A 348 0.40 -15.11 6.56
N ASP A 349 0.69 -16.24 7.21
CA ASP A 349 -0.29 -17.02 8.00
C ASP A 349 -0.78 -16.21 9.22
N LYS A 350 -1.79 -15.37 9.02
CA LYS A 350 -2.33 -14.43 10.02
C LYS A 350 -3.84 -14.27 9.90
N THR A 351 -4.42 -13.54 10.84
CA THR A 351 -5.82 -13.11 10.77
C THR A 351 -5.93 -11.80 10.02
N TYR A 352 -6.88 -11.75 9.09
CA TYR A 352 -7.17 -10.63 8.22
C TYR A 352 -8.65 -10.24 8.31
N ILE A 353 -8.93 -8.96 8.10
CA ILE A 353 -10.25 -8.48 7.76
C ILE A 353 -10.35 -8.46 6.24
N VAL A 354 -11.15 -9.36 5.68
CA VAL A 354 -11.48 -9.39 4.26
C VAL A 354 -12.77 -8.61 4.07
N THR A 355 -12.74 -7.55 3.26
CA THR A 355 -13.90 -6.70 2.96
C THR A 355 -14.27 -6.81 1.49
N LEU A 356 -15.56 -6.96 1.20
CA LEU A 356 -16.15 -6.86 -0.14
C LEU A 356 -17.01 -5.60 -0.21
N ASP A 357 -16.73 -4.72 -1.16
CA ASP A 357 -17.55 -3.55 -1.48
C ASP A 357 -18.10 -3.68 -2.91
N LEU A 358 -19.37 -4.08 -3.00
CA LEU A 358 -20.07 -4.24 -4.26
C LEU A 358 -20.41 -2.91 -4.92
N ASN A 359 -20.52 -1.81 -4.18
CA ASN A 359 -20.80 -0.52 -4.80
C ASN A 359 -19.58 -0.02 -5.59
N LYS A 360 -18.39 -0.21 -5.03
CA LYS A 360 -17.11 0.16 -5.63
C LYS A 360 -16.53 -0.90 -6.55
N GLY A 361 -16.99 -2.14 -6.46
CA GLY A 361 -16.43 -3.25 -7.23
C GLY A 361 -14.99 -3.55 -6.83
N ILE A 362 -14.74 -3.64 -5.53
CA ILE A 362 -13.43 -3.94 -4.95
C ILE A 362 -13.56 -4.94 -3.81
N TYR A 363 -12.42 -5.51 -3.45
CA TYR A 363 -12.24 -6.17 -2.16
C TYR A 363 -10.93 -5.70 -1.52
N THR A 364 -10.82 -5.77 -0.20
CA THR A 364 -9.58 -5.52 0.54
C THR A 364 -9.27 -6.68 1.47
N VAL A 365 -7.99 -6.88 1.75
CA VAL A 365 -7.47 -7.87 2.70
C VAL A 365 -6.47 -7.14 3.60
N GLU A 366 -6.86 -6.88 4.83
CA GLU A 366 -6.08 -6.07 5.77
C GLU A 366 -5.73 -6.90 7.00
N GLU A 367 -4.48 -6.86 7.49
CA GLU A 367 -4.11 -7.57 8.71
C GLU A 367 -4.99 -7.06 9.86
N ALA A 368 -5.63 -7.98 10.58
CA ALA A 368 -6.56 -7.62 11.61
C ALA A 368 -5.80 -6.94 12.77
N ALA A 369 -6.26 -5.75 13.18
CA ALA A 369 -5.69 -4.99 14.29
C ALA A 369 -6.76 -4.26 15.10
N ILE A 370 -6.45 -4.00 16.38
CA ILE A 370 -7.19 -3.05 17.22
C ILE A 370 -6.26 -1.90 17.57
N TYR A 371 -6.76 -0.69 17.51
CA TYR A 371 -6.01 0.54 17.77
C TYR A 371 -6.39 1.14 19.11
N LEU A 372 -5.46 1.85 19.76
CA LEU A 372 -5.64 2.44 21.08
C LEU A 372 -5.22 3.92 21.06
N VAL A 373 -6.09 4.79 21.59
CA VAL A 373 -5.83 6.23 21.80
C VAL A 373 -6.39 6.67 23.15
N GLY A 374 -5.85 7.77 23.67
CA GLY A 374 -6.25 8.30 24.98
C GLY A 374 -5.21 9.23 25.58
N ASP A 375 -5.61 10.11 26.49
CA ASP A 375 -4.69 10.99 27.23
C ASP A 375 -3.78 10.22 28.21
N ALA A 376 -4.15 8.98 28.57
CA ALA A 376 -3.26 8.05 29.26
C ALA A 376 -2.09 7.54 28.39
N THR A 377 -2.16 7.72 27.07
CA THR A 377 -1.27 7.06 26.09
C THR A 377 -0.30 8.06 25.49
N GLU A 378 0.80 7.59 24.89
CA GLU A 378 1.73 8.45 24.14
C GLU A 378 1.08 9.09 22.89
N ALA A 379 0.04 8.48 22.32
CA ALA A 379 -0.69 9.00 21.17
C ALA A 379 -1.64 10.16 21.50
N GLY A 380 -2.04 10.30 22.77
CA GLY A 380 -3.13 11.21 23.14
C GLY A 380 -4.45 10.83 22.44
N TRP A 381 -5.38 11.78 22.39
CA TRP A 381 -6.62 11.65 21.61
C TRP A 381 -6.40 12.02 20.13
N ASN A 382 -5.42 11.38 19.48
CA ASN A 382 -5.11 11.54 18.05
C ASN A 382 -5.23 10.21 17.32
N ILE A 383 -6.32 10.04 16.56
CA ILE A 383 -6.67 8.78 15.90
C ILE A 383 -5.74 8.41 14.72
N ASP A 384 -5.09 9.40 14.10
CA ASP A 384 -4.11 9.16 13.04
C ASP A 384 -2.80 8.57 13.61
N ASN A 385 -2.54 8.85 14.89
CA ASN A 385 -1.38 8.35 15.64
C ASN A 385 -1.73 7.18 16.57
N ALA A 386 -2.87 6.53 16.39
CA ALA A 386 -3.32 5.46 17.26
C ALA A 386 -2.30 4.31 17.36
N ILE A 387 -2.14 3.78 18.58
CA ILE A 387 -1.21 2.70 18.92
C ILE A 387 -1.84 1.37 18.47
N GLU A 388 -1.10 0.58 17.70
CA GLU A 388 -1.59 -0.69 17.16
C GLU A 388 -1.40 -1.85 18.15
N LEU A 389 -2.47 -2.58 18.44
CA LEU A 389 -2.48 -3.89 19.06
C LEU A 389 -2.66 -4.94 17.96
N LYS A 390 -1.61 -5.73 17.74
CA LYS A 390 -1.61 -6.77 16.70
C LYS A 390 -2.32 -8.01 17.20
N TYR A 391 -3.09 -8.64 16.32
CA TYR A 391 -3.67 -9.95 16.60
C TYR A 391 -2.56 -10.99 16.80
N ARG A 392 -2.63 -11.72 17.91
CA ARG A 392 -1.72 -12.82 18.26
C ARG A 392 -2.53 -14.10 18.27
N SER A 393 -2.42 -14.88 17.20
CA SER A 393 -3.14 -16.15 17.02
C SER A 393 -2.90 -17.12 18.18
N SER A 394 -1.68 -17.15 18.70
CA SER A 394 -1.27 -17.93 19.87
C SER A 394 -2.03 -17.61 21.17
N HIS A 395 -2.64 -16.43 21.25
CA HIS A 395 -3.46 -15.97 22.38
C HIS A 395 -4.93 -15.81 22.02
N ASN A 396 -5.28 -15.95 20.74
CA ASN A 396 -6.56 -15.56 20.17
C ASN A 396 -6.99 -14.13 20.61
N ALA A 397 -6.04 -13.18 20.61
CA ALA A 397 -6.27 -11.82 21.12
C ALA A 397 -5.39 -10.78 20.43
N TYR A 398 -5.90 -9.56 20.30
CA TYR A 398 -5.12 -8.36 19.99
C TYR A 398 -4.33 -7.94 21.22
N MET A 399 -3.01 -7.92 21.15
CA MET A 399 -2.16 -7.76 22.35
C MET A 399 -0.97 -6.84 22.12
N GLY A 400 -0.65 -6.04 23.15
CA GLY A 400 0.50 -5.15 23.20
C GLY A 400 1.03 -4.93 24.62
N TYR A 401 2.28 -4.51 24.74
CA TYR A 401 2.84 -3.95 25.98
C TYR A 401 2.93 -2.43 25.83
N ILE A 402 1.99 -1.72 26.46
CA ILE A 402 1.72 -0.30 26.20
C ILE A 402 2.06 0.53 27.45
N PRO A 403 2.85 1.60 27.32
CA PRO A 403 3.07 2.54 28.42
C PRO A 403 1.83 3.41 28.63
N LEU A 404 1.31 3.43 29.85
CA LEU A 404 0.19 4.28 30.26
C LEU A 404 0.57 5.15 31.46
N LYS A 405 0.17 6.42 31.42
CA LYS A 405 0.18 7.36 32.56
C LYS A 405 -1.26 7.59 33.06
N SER A 406 -1.45 8.52 33.98
CA SER A 406 -2.79 8.99 34.39
C SER A 406 -3.57 9.55 33.22
N GLY A 407 -4.86 9.22 33.15
CA GLY A 407 -5.77 9.59 32.07
C GLY A 407 -6.71 8.45 31.70
N ASN A 408 -7.33 8.56 30.54
CA ASN A 408 -8.23 7.55 29.97
C ASN A 408 -7.76 7.13 28.58
N PHE A 409 -8.30 6.02 28.09
CA PHE A 409 -8.09 5.53 26.73
C PHE A 409 -9.29 4.73 26.21
N LYS A 410 -9.27 4.41 24.91
CA LYS A 410 -10.26 3.61 24.20
C LYS A 410 -9.62 2.79 23.08
N PHE A 411 -10.36 1.78 22.63
CA PHE A 411 -10.00 0.93 21.51
C PHE A 411 -10.79 1.27 20.25
N PHE A 412 -10.22 1.03 19.07
CA PHE A 412 -10.84 1.32 17.77
C PHE A 412 -10.51 0.20 16.77
N PRO A 413 -11.46 -0.19 15.90
CA PRO A 413 -11.21 -1.24 14.90
C PRO A 413 -10.40 -0.75 13.69
N ALA A 414 -10.24 0.56 13.52
CA ALA A 414 -9.53 1.15 12.39
C ALA A 414 -8.68 2.35 12.81
N LYS A 415 -7.51 2.51 12.18
CA LYS A 415 -6.64 3.68 12.37
C LYS A 415 -7.20 4.87 11.57
N GLY A 416 -7.05 6.08 12.10
CA GLY A 416 -7.57 7.29 11.45
C GLY A 416 -9.09 7.45 11.48
N SER A 417 -9.83 6.48 12.03
CA SER A 417 -11.30 6.53 12.11
C SER A 417 -11.79 6.41 13.55
N TRP A 418 -12.72 7.29 13.92
CA TRP A 418 -13.40 7.25 15.22
C TRP A 418 -14.59 6.27 15.22
N ASP A 419 -14.95 5.72 14.05
CA ASP A 419 -16.09 4.82 13.92
C ASP A 419 -15.84 3.48 14.62
N GLY A 420 -16.87 2.99 15.30
CA GLY A 420 -16.79 1.72 16.03
C GLY A 420 -15.90 1.76 17.27
N GLY A 421 -15.58 2.94 17.81
CA GLY A 421 -14.82 3.07 19.06
C GLY A 421 -15.44 2.25 20.21
N MET A 422 -14.58 1.56 20.96
CA MET A 422 -14.93 0.60 22.01
C MET A 422 -14.30 1.00 23.34
N GLY A 423 -15.15 1.12 24.35
CA GLY A 423 -14.81 1.39 25.73
C GLY A 423 -15.63 0.52 26.67
N ARG A 424 -15.51 0.76 27.97
CA ARG A 424 -16.20 -0.01 29.01
C ARG A 424 -17.72 0.27 29.01
N ILE A 425 -18.52 -0.71 29.43
CA ILE A 425 -19.99 -0.64 29.42
C ILE A 425 -20.49 0.49 30.30
N THR A 426 -19.90 0.69 31.49
CA THR A 426 -20.27 1.77 32.42
C THR A 426 -19.06 2.28 33.20
N ASP A 427 -19.20 3.41 33.88
CA ASP A 427 -18.11 3.97 34.68
C ASP A 427 -17.77 3.16 35.95
N THR A 428 -18.58 2.16 36.28
CA THR A 428 -18.40 1.31 37.47
C THR A 428 -17.63 0.02 37.18
N GLU A 429 -17.35 -0.30 35.92
CA GLU A 429 -16.56 -1.48 35.57
C GLU A 429 -15.10 -1.33 35.99
N ASP A 430 -14.48 -2.47 36.35
CA ASP A 430 -13.07 -2.55 36.71
C ASP A 430 -12.21 -2.11 35.50
N PRO A 431 -11.36 -1.07 35.63
CA PRO A 431 -10.46 -0.65 34.56
C PRO A 431 -9.44 -1.72 34.16
N LYS A 432 -9.22 -2.76 34.98
CA LYS A 432 -8.32 -3.87 34.65
C LYS A 432 -8.92 -4.85 33.63
N GLY A 433 -10.21 -4.78 33.34
CA GLY A 433 -10.82 -5.63 32.33
C GLY A 433 -12.32 -5.77 32.49
N GLY A 434 -12.96 -6.14 31.39
CA GLY A 434 -14.40 -6.26 31.30
C GLY A 434 -14.85 -6.49 29.87
N LEU A 435 -16.16 -6.39 29.66
CA LEU A 435 -16.73 -6.34 28.32
C LEU A 435 -16.59 -4.93 27.75
N LEU A 436 -16.37 -4.84 26.45
CA LEU A 436 -16.44 -3.59 25.70
C LEU A 436 -17.87 -3.40 25.16
N GLY A 437 -18.28 -2.14 25.01
CA GLY A 437 -19.60 -1.75 24.47
C GLY A 437 -20.44 -0.95 25.47
N GLY A 438 -21.75 -1.23 25.53
CA GLY A 438 -22.66 -0.55 26.45
C GLY A 438 -22.76 0.96 26.24
N ASP A 439 -22.63 1.75 27.31
CA ASP A 439 -22.57 3.22 27.25
C ASP A 439 -21.26 3.72 26.62
N ASN A 440 -20.33 2.80 26.30
CA ASN A 440 -19.08 3.08 25.62
C ASN A 440 -18.27 4.15 26.33
N LYS A 441 -18.07 3.99 27.65
CA LYS A 441 -17.29 4.91 28.48
C LYS A 441 -15.80 4.74 28.23
N ASP A 442 -15.04 5.80 28.42
CA ASP A 442 -13.59 5.72 28.33
C ASP A 442 -13.05 4.86 29.49
N ILE A 443 -11.94 4.17 29.23
CA ILE A 443 -11.30 3.26 30.19
C ILE A 443 -10.24 4.06 30.94
N PRO A 444 -10.37 4.26 32.27
CA PRO A 444 -9.35 4.96 33.02
C PRO A 444 -8.12 4.07 33.19
N SER A 445 -6.94 4.64 33.01
CA SER A 445 -5.68 3.98 33.36
C SER A 445 -5.67 3.66 34.86
N THR A 446 -5.15 2.49 35.22
CA THR A 446 -4.91 2.16 36.63
C THR A 446 -3.66 2.86 37.18
N ASN A 447 -2.80 3.39 36.32
CA ASN A 447 -1.74 4.30 36.72
C ASN A 447 -2.33 5.67 37.01
N THR A 448 -2.19 6.16 38.23
CA THR A 448 -2.66 7.49 38.64
C THR A 448 -1.55 8.55 38.65
N GLY A 449 -0.30 8.16 38.38
CA GLY A 449 0.85 9.05 38.27
C GLY A 449 1.01 9.70 36.90
N ASP A 450 1.78 10.79 36.86
CA ASP A 450 2.06 11.53 35.62
C ASP A 450 3.10 10.81 34.74
N ASP A 451 3.94 9.97 35.35
CA ASP A 451 4.93 9.15 34.66
C ASP A 451 4.29 7.89 34.08
N PHE A 452 4.77 7.48 32.91
CA PHE A 452 4.31 6.27 32.26
C PHE A 452 4.74 5.01 33.02
N LYS A 453 3.87 4.01 33.07
CA LYS A 453 4.14 2.64 33.54
C LYS A 453 3.74 1.65 32.44
N LEU A 454 4.48 0.55 32.27
CA LEU A 454 4.20 -0.42 31.21
C LEU A 454 3.08 -1.39 31.62
N TYR A 455 2.13 -1.61 30.71
CA TYR A 455 1.00 -2.51 30.89
C TYR A 455 0.92 -3.57 29.80
N ARG A 456 0.57 -4.80 30.16
CA ARG A 456 0.09 -5.81 29.21
C ARG A 456 -1.39 -5.54 28.93
N ILE A 457 -1.71 -5.21 27.68
CA ILE A 457 -3.09 -4.98 27.23
C ILE A 457 -3.46 -6.06 26.22
N ALA A 458 -4.60 -6.71 26.44
CA ALA A 458 -5.17 -7.70 25.53
C ALA A 458 -6.65 -7.40 25.28
N VAL A 459 -7.10 -7.58 24.04
CA VAL A 459 -8.50 -7.44 23.60
C VAL A 459 -8.85 -8.67 22.76
N TRP A 460 -9.94 -9.36 23.06
CA TRP A 460 -10.37 -10.56 22.33
C TRP A 460 -11.88 -10.63 22.23
N PHE A 461 -12.40 -11.30 21.21
CA PHE A 461 -13.83 -11.52 21.09
C PHE A 461 -14.26 -12.66 22.02
N ASP A 462 -15.24 -12.41 22.87
CA ASP A 462 -15.86 -13.40 23.73
C ASP A 462 -17.15 -13.91 23.08
N ALA A 463 -17.11 -15.16 22.61
CA ALA A 463 -18.23 -15.74 21.87
C ALA A 463 -19.49 -15.87 22.71
N ASP A 464 -19.36 -16.23 23.99
CA ASP A 464 -20.49 -16.42 24.92
C ASP A 464 -21.21 -15.09 25.19
N ALA A 465 -20.46 -14.00 25.35
CA ALA A 465 -21.01 -12.66 25.52
C ALA A 465 -21.36 -11.97 24.19
N SER A 466 -20.94 -12.53 23.05
CA SER A 466 -21.04 -11.91 21.73
C SER A 466 -20.52 -10.46 21.70
N SER A 467 -19.43 -10.21 22.41
CA SER A 467 -18.79 -8.89 22.50
C SER A 467 -17.29 -9.03 22.73
N TYR A 468 -16.54 -7.97 22.46
CA TYR A 468 -15.13 -7.92 22.84
C TYR A 468 -14.99 -7.84 24.37
N LYS A 469 -13.98 -8.53 24.89
CA LYS A 469 -13.44 -8.37 26.24
C LYS A 469 -12.05 -7.77 26.17
N TYR A 470 -11.65 -7.12 27.26
CA TYR A 470 -10.30 -6.59 27.41
C TYR A 470 -9.72 -6.91 28.78
N SER A 471 -8.39 -6.86 28.86
CA SER A 471 -7.61 -6.97 30.09
C SER A 471 -6.43 -6.00 30.06
N VAL A 472 -6.19 -5.34 31.19
CA VAL A 472 -5.12 -4.37 31.44
C VAL A 472 -4.42 -4.78 32.73
N LEU A 473 -3.24 -5.38 32.59
CA LEU A 473 -2.44 -5.87 33.72
C LEU A 473 -1.09 -5.17 33.74
N ASP A 474 -0.48 -5.05 34.92
CA ASP A 474 0.89 -4.58 35.03
C ASP A 474 1.80 -5.46 34.15
N ALA A 475 2.72 -4.84 33.40
CA ALA A 475 3.65 -5.61 32.59
C ALA A 475 4.72 -6.24 33.49
N GLU A 476 4.63 -7.55 33.68
CA GLU A 476 5.66 -8.33 34.36
C GLU A 476 5.85 -9.70 33.74
N MET A 477 7.01 -10.28 34.04
CA MET A 477 7.30 -11.68 33.78
C MET A 477 8.21 -12.21 34.88
N ILE A 478 7.83 -13.34 35.47
CA ILE A 478 8.59 -14.03 36.51
C ILE A 478 8.84 -15.49 36.13
N LEU A 479 9.95 -16.01 36.64
CA LEU A 479 10.39 -17.38 36.47
C LEU A 479 10.24 -18.11 37.83
N VAL A 480 9.52 -19.23 37.83
CA VAL A 480 9.20 -20.01 39.04
C VAL A 480 9.53 -21.48 38.76
N GLY A 481 10.14 -22.17 39.71
CA GLY A 481 10.51 -23.58 39.57
C GLY A 481 11.64 -24.02 40.49
N ASP A 482 11.72 -25.31 40.79
CA ASP A 482 12.84 -25.90 41.54
C ASP A 482 14.16 -25.94 40.74
N ALA A 483 14.09 -25.75 39.42
CA ALA A 483 15.26 -25.48 38.59
C ALA A 483 15.86 -24.08 38.80
N THR A 484 15.18 -23.18 39.51
CA THR A 484 15.52 -21.75 39.59
C THR A 484 15.69 -21.30 41.05
N PRO A 485 16.35 -20.16 41.33
CA PRO A 485 16.55 -19.70 42.72
C PRO A 485 15.25 -19.39 43.47
N ALA A 486 14.14 -19.17 42.76
CA ALA A 486 12.85 -18.86 43.37
C ALA A 486 12.13 -20.09 43.94
N GLY A 487 12.49 -21.31 43.51
CA GLY A 487 11.69 -22.50 43.81
C GLY A 487 10.26 -22.35 43.27
N TRP A 488 9.32 -23.11 43.82
CA TRP A 488 7.88 -23.01 43.50
C TRP A 488 7.17 -21.90 44.30
N SER A 489 7.79 -20.72 44.39
CA SER A 489 7.24 -19.53 45.06
C SER A 489 6.81 -18.49 44.04
N ILE A 490 5.52 -18.45 43.70
CA ILE A 490 5.00 -17.48 42.72
C ILE A 490 5.03 -16.05 43.24
N ASP A 491 4.85 -15.84 44.55
CA ASP A 491 4.90 -14.51 45.18
C ASP A 491 6.31 -13.92 45.21
N ASN A 492 7.34 -14.77 45.05
CA ASN A 492 8.75 -14.38 45.06
C ASN A 492 9.49 -14.94 43.84
N GLY A 493 8.81 -14.98 42.69
CA GLY A 493 9.37 -15.47 41.44
C GLY A 493 10.62 -14.68 41.01
N PHE A 494 11.51 -15.33 40.25
CA PHE A 494 12.71 -14.69 39.75
C PHE A 494 12.35 -13.77 38.59
N ASN A 495 12.55 -12.47 38.75
CA ASN A 495 12.12 -11.49 37.77
C ASN A 495 12.85 -11.60 36.42
N MET A 496 12.10 -11.39 35.35
CA MET A 496 12.63 -11.06 34.02
C MET A 496 12.43 -9.57 33.73
N VAL A 497 13.18 -9.05 32.77
CA VAL A 497 13.13 -7.65 32.32
C VAL A 497 12.61 -7.58 30.89
N TYR A 498 11.79 -6.58 30.59
CA TYR A 498 11.22 -6.40 29.26
C TYR A 498 12.31 -5.97 28.28
N ALA A 499 12.34 -6.59 27.11
CA ALA A 499 13.34 -6.40 26.07
C ALA A 499 12.74 -5.91 24.74
N GLY A 500 11.52 -5.35 24.78
CA GLY A 500 10.80 -4.89 23.59
C GLY A 500 10.12 -6.02 22.81
N GLU A 501 9.14 -5.67 21.99
CA GLU A 501 8.44 -6.58 21.07
C GLU A 501 7.94 -7.90 21.72
N GLY A 502 7.42 -7.82 22.95
CA GLY A 502 6.93 -9.01 23.67
C GLY A 502 8.01 -9.91 24.25
N LYS A 503 9.29 -9.52 24.16
CA LYS A 503 10.40 -10.29 24.69
C LYS A 503 10.70 -9.93 26.14
N TRP A 504 11.00 -10.95 26.93
CA TRP A 504 11.41 -10.85 28.33
C TRP A 504 12.70 -11.61 28.52
N THR A 505 13.72 -10.99 29.09
CA THR A 505 15.04 -11.60 29.28
C THR A 505 15.42 -11.63 30.75
N THR A 506 16.14 -12.65 31.18
CA THR A 506 16.82 -12.67 32.47
C THR A 506 18.12 -13.45 32.41
N TYR A 507 18.98 -13.26 33.41
CA TYR A 507 20.18 -14.06 33.60
C TYR A 507 20.11 -14.74 34.97
N VAL A 508 20.08 -16.08 34.97
CA VAL A 508 19.70 -16.86 36.14
C VAL A 508 20.63 -18.06 36.34
N ASP A 509 20.93 -18.35 37.60
CA ASP A 509 21.69 -19.51 38.06
C ASP A 509 20.73 -20.70 38.20
N MET A 510 20.83 -21.66 37.28
CA MET A 510 19.93 -22.80 37.17
C MET A 510 20.50 -24.03 37.87
N ASN A 511 19.64 -24.80 38.54
CA ASN A 511 20.02 -26.04 39.22
C ASN A 511 20.19 -27.21 38.24
N ALA A 512 21.01 -28.19 38.62
CA ALA A 512 21.30 -29.40 37.83
C ALA A 512 20.05 -30.22 37.45
N THR A 513 19.01 -30.17 38.27
CA THR A 513 17.76 -30.92 38.12
C THR A 513 16.55 -30.03 38.45
N GLY A 514 15.36 -30.43 38.03
CA GLY A 514 14.10 -29.74 38.31
C GLY A 514 13.42 -29.22 37.04
N GLY A 515 12.32 -28.51 37.23
CA GLY A 515 11.60 -27.81 36.18
C GLY A 515 11.28 -26.37 36.54
N PHE A 516 10.83 -25.60 35.55
CA PHE A 516 10.42 -24.20 35.71
C PHE A 516 9.28 -23.82 34.76
N LYS A 517 8.69 -22.66 35.02
CA LYS A 517 7.65 -22.02 34.22
C LYS A 517 7.81 -20.50 34.25
N PHE A 518 7.25 -19.86 33.23
CA PHE A 518 7.11 -18.41 33.15
C PHE A 518 5.69 -18.01 33.56
N PHE A 519 5.53 -16.87 34.24
CA PHE A 519 4.24 -16.32 34.63
C PHE A 519 4.19 -14.82 34.35
N TYR A 520 3.11 -14.35 33.73
CA TYR A 520 2.91 -12.92 33.44
C TYR A 520 2.18 -12.16 34.56
N GLU A 521 1.78 -12.82 35.65
CA GLU A 521 1.15 -12.20 36.82
C GLU A 521 1.60 -12.88 38.12
N THR A 522 2.24 -12.12 38.99
CA THR A 522 2.70 -12.53 40.32
C THR A 522 1.50 -12.92 41.19
N GLY A 523 1.60 -14.05 41.89
CA GLY A 523 0.52 -14.57 42.73
C GLY A 523 -0.58 -15.33 41.96
N ASN A 524 -0.57 -15.32 40.62
CA ASN A 524 -1.59 -15.97 39.80
C ASN A 524 -1.03 -17.17 39.02
N TRP A 525 -1.30 -18.38 39.50
CA TRP A 525 -0.86 -19.63 38.86
C TRP A 525 -1.53 -19.91 37.51
N ASP A 526 -2.66 -19.27 37.21
CA ASP A 526 -3.35 -19.41 35.92
C ASP A 526 -2.66 -18.58 34.83
N SER A 527 -1.71 -17.70 35.19
CA SER A 527 -0.92 -16.88 34.25
C SER A 527 0.31 -17.60 33.67
N GLY A 528 0.39 -18.92 33.87
CA GLY A 528 1.57 -19.72 33.54
C GLY A 528 1.67 -20.13 32.07
N TYR A 529 2.90 -20.19 31.57
CA TYR A 529 3.24 -20.79 30.29
C TYR A 529 3.83 -22.19 30.48
N LYS A 530 3.41 -23.16 29.64
CA LYS A 530 3.95 -24.52 29.61
C LYS A 530 4.69 -24.80 28.31
N GLU A 531 5.63 -25.76 28.34
CA GLU A 531 6.32 -26.24 27.14
C GLU A 531 5.45 -27.26 26.40
N ILE A 532 5.26 -27.07 25.10
CA ILE A 532 4.57 -28.04 24.22
C ILE A 532 5.55 -28.81 23.35
N SER A 533 6.67 -28.19 23.01
CA SER A 533 7.81 -28.81 22.34
C SER A 533 9.07 -28.01 22.70
N ALA A 534 10.26 -28.54 22.40
CA ALA A 534 11.51 -27.90 22.80
C ALA A 534 11.61 -26.46 22.25
N GLY A 535 11.54 -25.47 23.15
CA GLY A 535 11.58 -24.05 22.78
C GLY A 535 10.22 -23.43 22.42
N GLU A 536 9.13 -24.20 22.38
CA GLU A 536 7.78 -23.75 22.07
C GLU A 536 6.86 -23.81 23.29
N LEU A 537 6.04 -22.78 23.47
CA LEU A 537 5.19 -22.56 24.61
C LEU A 537 3.70 -22.57 24.23
N SER A 538 2.84 -22.82 25.22
CA SER A 538 1.41 -22.54 25.13
C SER A 538 0.91 -21.87 26.42
N LEU A 539 -0.14 -21.05 26.28
CA LEU A 539 -0.80 -20.37 27.39
C LEU A 539 -1.88 -21.29 28.00
N GLU A 540 -1.45 -22.24 28.81
CA GLU A 540 -2.34 -23.10 29.59
C GLU A 540 -1.64 -23.40 30.91
N GLY A 541 -2.01 -22.69 31.98
CA GLY A 541 -1.53 -22.99 33.32
C GLY A 541 -1.68 -24.49 33.61
N GLY A 542 -0.58 -25.18 33.91
CA GLY A 542 -0.59 -26.63 34.07
C GLY A 542 0.70 -27.31 33.60
N ASP A 543 0.76 -28.64 33.71
CA ASP A 543 1.91 -29.46 33.33
C ASP A 543 2.00 -29.70 31.80
N PRO A 544 3.21 -30.03 31.27
CA PRO A 544 4.47 -30.22 31.98
C PRO A 544 5.22 -28.92 32.29
N ASN A 545 6.12 -28.98 33.27
CA ASN A 545 7.13 -27.95 33.52
C ASN A 545 8.20 -27.99 32.42
N ILE A 546 8.82 -26.84 32.13
CA ILE A 546 10.01 -26.76 31.28
C ILE A 546 11.16 -27.42 32.04
N ALA A 547 11.85 -28.39 31.43
CA ALA A 547 12.98 -29.05 32.07
C ALA A 547 14.20 -28.11 32.17
N THR A 548 14.94 -28.21 33.28
CA THR A 548 16.22 -27.48 33.42
C THR A 548 17.18 -27.80 32.25
N PRO A 549 17.92 -26.81 31.71
CA PRO A 549 19.00 -27.07 30.76
C PRO A 549 20.23 -27.76 31.40
N GLY A 550 20.25 -27.92 32.73
CA GLY A 550 21.39 -28.40 33.51
C GLY A 550 21.93 -27.29 34.40
N GLU A 551 22.90 -27.63 35.24
CA GLU A 551 23.52 -26.66 36.16
C GLU A 551 24.30 -25.60 35.37
N GLY A 552 24.13 -24.33 35.73
CA GLY A 552 24.90 -23.26 35.13
C GLY A 552 24.20 -21.91 35.12
N TYR A 553 24.89 -20.92 34.59
CA TYR A 553 24.37 -19.57 34.46
C TYR A 553 23.81 -19.36 33.05
N TYR A 554 22.53 -19.03 32.93
CA TYR A 554 21.86 -18.96 31.62
C TYR A 554 21.25 -17.59 31.39
N LYS A 555 21.37 -17.12 30.14
CA LYS A 555 20.49 -16.09 29.58
C LYS A 555 19.22 -16.80 29.10
N LEU A 556 18.09 -16.47 29.69
CA LEU A 556 16.77 -16.94 29.27
C LEU A 556 16.04 -15.79 28.61
N THR A 557 15.55 -16.00 27.39
CA THR A 557 14.68 -15.03 26.70
C THR A 557 13.39 -15.71 26.30
N MET A 558 12.27 -15.15 26.73
CA MET A 558 10.92 -15.57 26.36
C MET A 558 10.32 -14.55 25.39
N ASP A 559 9.69 -15.02 24.32
CA ASP A 559 8.93 -14.22 23.37
C ASP A 559 7.43 -14.54 23.54
N THR A 560 6.68 -13.63 24.16
CA THR A 560 5.26 -13.84 24.43
C THR A 560 4.38 -13.61 23.20
N TYR A 561 4.89 -13.04 22.11
CA TYR A 561 4.10 -12.91 20.89
C TYR A 561 4.16 -14.19 20.06
N ASN A 562 5.36 -14.76 19.95
CA ASN A 562 5.63 -15.96 19.16
C ASN A 562 5.50 -17.25 19.96
N MET A 563 5.31 -17.17 21.28
CA MET A 563 5.25 -18.32 22.19
C MET A 563 6.48 -19.20 22.11
N THR A 564 7.65 -18.59 22.15
CA THR A 564 8.93 -19.30 22.12
C THR A 564 9.84 -18.88 23.27
N TYR A 565 10.83 -19.69 23.60
CA TYR A 565 11.89 -19.28 24.52
C TYR A 565 13.26 -19.84 24.10
N THR A 566 14.32 -19.12 24.45
CA THR A 566 15.71 -19.53 24.26
C THR A 566 16.45 -19.64 25.59
N LYS A 567 17.51 -20.44 25.61
CA LYS A 567 18.38 -20.65 26.77
C LYS A 567 19.84 -20.76 26.33
N ASP A 568 20.63 -19.76 26.69
CA ASP A 568 22.04 -19.68 26.32
C ASP A 568 22.91 -19.80 27.57
N LEU A 569 23.79 -20.81 27.61
CA LEU A 569 24.76 -20.96 28.71
C LEU A 569 25.80 -19.85 28.64
N ILE A 570 25.98 -19.14 29.74
CA ILE A 570 26.91 -18.03 29.91
C ILE A 570 28.07 -18.50 30.80
N ALA A 571 29.29 -18.41 30.26
CA ALA A 571 30.49 -18.90 30.95
C ALA A 571 30.84 -18.05 32.18
N ASP A 572 30.71 -16.73 32.07
CA ASP A 572 31.14 -15.77 33.09
C ASP A 572 29.95 -14.96 33.63
N LYS A 573 29.76 -14.95 34.95
CA LYS A 573 28.71 -14.18 35.64
C LYS A 573 29.08 -12.69 35.73
N LYS A 574 29.39 -12.06 34.60
CA LYS A 574 29.88 -10.67 34.54
C LYS A 574 28.79 -9.71 34.05
N MET A 575 28.86 -8.50 34.58
CA MET A 575 28.13 -7.32 34.09
C MET A 575 29.14 -6.17 34.00
N PHE A 576 28.86 -5.16 33.18
CA PHE A 576 29.81 -4.09 32.91
C PHE A 576 29.17 -2.72 33.07
N LEU A 577 29.77 -1.85 33.88
CA LEU A 577 29.42 -0.43 33.89
C LEU A 577 30.15 0.27 32.75
N VAL A 578 29.41 0.92 31.86
CA VAL A 578 29.97 1.72 30.75
C VAL A 578 29.33 3.09 30.77
N GLY A 579 30.16 4.12 30.82
CA GLY A 579 29.70 5.50 30.84
C GLY A 579 30.84 6.51 30.89
N SER A 580 30.51 7.72 31.33
CA SER A 580 31.48 8.76 31.67
C SER A 580 32.58 8.34 32.67
N PRO A 581 32.35 7.45 33.68
CA PRO A 581 33.42 7.05 34.61
C PRO A 581 34.62 6.36 33.94
N ASN A 582 34.40 5.70 32.80
CA ASN A 582 35.41 4.93 32.06
C ASN A 582 35.43 5.26 30.55
N GLY A 583 34.78 6.35 30.14
CA GLY A 583 34.81 6.89 28.78
C GLY A 583 34.11 6.05 27.72
N TRP A 584 32.78 5.87 27.81
CA TRP A 584 31.82 5.40 26.77
C TRP A 584 32.33 4.36 25.75
N ASN A 585 33.24 3.48 26.16
CA ASN A 585 33.82 2.44 25.33
C ASN A 585 33.28 1.10 25.80
N ILE A 586 32.38 0.51 25.01
CA ILE A 586 31.68 -0.74 25.31
C ILE A 586 32.62 -1.94 25.51
N ASN A 587 33.85 -1.87 24.99
CA ASN A 587 34.87 -2.90 25.17
C ASN A 587 35.74 -2.69 26.42
N ALA A 588 35.61 -1.53 27.09
CA ALA A 588 36.39 -1.15 28.26
C ALA A 588 35.50 -0.90 29.49
N GLY A 589 34.37 -1.60 29.56
CA GLY A 589 33.45 -1.56 30.70
C GLY A 589 34.12 -1.93 32.03
N ILE A 590 33.75 -1.25 33.11
CA ILE A 590 34.18 -1.62 34.45
C ILE A 590 33.43 -2.88 34.85
N GLU A 591 34.13 -3.99 34.98
CA GLU A 591 33.56 -5.29 35.32
C GLU A 591 33.00 -5.30 36.76
N MET A 592 31.76 -5.74 36.90
CA MET A 592 31.11 -6.01 38.18
C MET A 592 31.35 -7.46 38.61
N THR A 593 31.51 -7.68 39.92
CA THR A 593 31.73 -9.01 40.51
C THR A 593 30.41 -9.66 40.93
N TRP A 594 30.21 -10.93 40.61
CA TRP A 594 29.06 -11.71 41.08
C TRP A 594 29.15 -12.05 42.58
N ASP A 595 28.10 -11.75 43.32
CA ASP A 595 27.90 -12.19 44.70
C ASP A 595 27.01 -13.43 44.72
N ASP A 596 27.59 -14.60 45.01
CA ASP A 596 26.87 -15.86 44.99
C ASP A 596 25.87 -16.03 46.14
N THR A 597 26.06 -15.29 47.25
CA THR A 597 25.13 -15.35 48.40
C THR A 597 23.85 -14.58 48.10
N ASN A 598 24.00 -13.38 47.55
CA ASN A 598 22.87 -12.48 47.29
C ASN A 598 22.32 -12.60 45.86
N LYS A 599 23.01 -13.34 44.99
CA LYS A 599 22.69 -13.54 43.57
C LYS A 599 22.52 -12.20 42.84
N GLU A 600 23.49 -11.29 43.05
CA GLU A 600 23.53 -9.93 42.51
C GLU A 600 24.96 -9.54 42.10
N TRP A 601 25.11 -8.53 41.24
CA TRP A 601 26.42 -8.00 40.84
C TRP A 601 26.80 -6.80 41.68
N THR A 602 28.05 -6.75 42.13
CA THR A 602 28.59 -5.67 42.95
C THR A 602 29.80 -5.02 42.27
N LEU A 603 29.87 -3.69 42.32
CA LEU A 603 31.02 -2.90 41.87
C LEU A 603 31.31 -1.79 42.88
N THR A 604 32.56 -1.67 43.32
CA THR A 604 33.02 -0.50 44.07
C THR A 604 33.87 0.39 43.16
N THR A 605 33.44 1.62 42.92
CA THR A 605 34.12 2.58 42.03
C THR A 605 33.90 4.02 42.47
N ASP A 606 34.82 4.91 42.10
CA ASP A 606 34.61 6.35 42.21
C ASP A 606 33.66 6.82 41.10
N LEU A 607 32.72 7.70 41.45
CA LEU A 607 31.81 8.39 40.53
C LEU A 607 31.91 9.90 40.76
N ALA A 608 31.92 10.67 39.67
CA ALA A 608 31.70 12.12 39.68
C ALA A 608 30.21 12.45 39.86
N ALA A 609 29.93 13.70 40.27
CA ALA A 609 28.57 14.13 40.64
C ALA A 609 27.56 14.05 39.49
N ASP A 610 28.03 14.13 38.26
CA ASP A 610 27.25 14.19 37.02
C ASP A 610 27.57 13.02 36.07
N ASP A 611 28.24 11.98 36.57
CA ASP A 611 28.51 10.81 35.75
C ASP A 611 27.19 10.18 35.26
N ALA A 612 27.13 9.98 33.95
CA ALA A 612 26.12 9.20 33.25
C ALA A 612 26.70 7.86 32.79
N PHE A 613 25.98 6.76 33.01
CA PHE A 613 26.42 5.40 32.67
C PHE A 613 25.24 4.43 32.47
N LYS A 614 25.55 3.20 32.04
CA LYS A 614 24.63 2.07 31.93
C LYS A 614 25.33 0.79 32.41
N ILE A 615 24.53 -0.22 32.75
CA ILE A 615 25.00 -1.58 33.02
C ILE A 615 24.75 -2.43 31.77
N PHE A 616 25.72 -3.24 31.37
CA PHE A 616 25.64 -4.12 30.20
C PHE A 616 25.90 -5.57 30.60
N ALA A 617 25.16 -6.49 30.00
CA ALA A 617 25.38 -7.92 30.20
C ALA A 617 26.54 -8.47 29.37
N GLU A 618 26.83 -7.87 28.22
CA GLU A 618 27.81 -8.38 27.27
C GLU A 618 28.79 -7.26 26.88
N SER A 619 30.09 -7.51 27.07
CA SER A 619 31.13 -6.60 26.60
C SER A 619 31.10 -6.51 25.07
N GLY A 620 31.27 -5.30 24.53
CA GLY A 620 31.20 -5.07 23.09
C GLY A 620 29.80 -4.96 22.48
N ASN A 621 28.73 -5.25 23.25
CA ASN A 621 27.36 -5.30 22.73
C ASN A 621 26.46 -4.21 23.35
N TRP A 622 26.17 -3.17 22.57
CA TRP A 622 25.31 -2.05 22.98
C TRP A 622 23.83 -2.42 23.17
N ASP A 623 23.38 -3.54 22.59
CA ASP A 623 22.01 -4.01 22.74
C ASP A 623 21.80 -4.77 24.05
N SER A 624 22.88 -5.04 24.80
CA SER A 624 22.84 -5.73 26.09
C SER A 624 22.68 -4.81 27.31
N GLY A 625 22.27 -3.56 27.07
CA GLY A 625 22.17 -2.51 28.09
C GLY A 625 20.91 -2.62 28.95
N PHE A 626 21.04 -2.28 30.22
CA PHE A 626 19.92 -2.09 31.13
C PHE A 626 19.66 -0.61 31.42
N LYS A 627 18.38 -0.23 31.48
CA LYS A 627 17.95 1.10 31.89
C LYS A 627 16.61 1.07 32.63
N PHE A 628 16.36 2.08 33.44
CA PHE A 628 15.03 2.28 34.02
C PHE A 628 14.17 3.10 33.06
N LYS A 629 13.04 2.53 32.66
CA LYS A 629 12.04 3.15 31.79
C LYS A 629 10.67 2.62 32.20
N TYR A 630 9.65 3.47 32.18
CA TYR A 630 8.29 3.09 32.54
C TYR A 630 8.17 2.47 33.94
N GLU A 631 8.89 3.04 34.91
CA GLU A 631 9.01 2.56 36.31
C GLU A 631 9.57 1.13 36.46
N MET A 632 10.17 0.56 35.40
CA MET A 632 10.73 -0.79 35.43
C MET A 632 12.13 -0.86 34.81
N LEU A 633 12.87 -1.90 35.19
CA LEU A 633 14.15 -2.23 34.57
C LEU A 633 13.88 -2.90 33.21
N ASN A 634 14.40 -2.30 32.13
CA ASN A 634 14.29 -2.80 30.76
C ASN A 634 15.68 -3.22 30.24
N PHE A 635 15.68 -4.16 29.28
CA PHE A 635 16.86 -4.64 28.57
C PHE A 635 16.80 -4.21 27.11
N GLU A 636 17.24 -2.99 26.85
CA GLU A 636 17.28 -2.40 25.51
C GLU A 636 18.42 -1.38 25.40
N GLY A 637 18.95 -1.22 24.19
CA GLY A 637 19.92 -0.18 23.88
C GLY A 637 19.36 1.25 24.01
N GLY A 638 20.23 2.24 23.81
CA GLY A 638 19.84 3.67 23.77
C GLY A 638 19.50 4.28 25.13
N ASP A 639 19.02 5.53 25.12
CA ASP A 639 18.76 6.37 26.31
C ASP A 639 17.43 6.06 27.03
N PRO A 640 17.23 6.48 28.30
CA PRO A 640 18.12 7.32 29.13
C PRO A 640 19.30 6.57 29.78
N ASN A 641 20.32 7.33 30.17
CA ASN A 641 21.42 6.86 31.01
C ASN A 641 21.02 6.92 32.50
N LEU A 642 21.65 6.06 33.31
CA LEU A 642 21.66 6.19 34.75
C LEU A 642 22.60 7.34 35.14
N SER A 643 22.34 7.99 36.28
CA SER A 643 23.18 9.07 36.81
C SER A 643 23.63 8.80 38.24
N THR A 644 24.75 9.40 38.63
CA THR A 644 25.20 9.38 40.03
C THR A 644 24.13 9.98 40.96
N PRO A 645 23.73 9.27 42.03
CA PRO A 645 22.60 9.70 42.83
C PRO A 645 22.89 10.81 43.85
N ASP A 646 24.08 10.86 44.47
CA ASP A 646 24.36 11.76 45.61
C ASP A 646 25.75 12.41 45.58
N GLY A 647 26.03 13.12 44.48
CA GLY A 647 27.29 13.84 44.25
C GLY A 647 28.50 12.93 44.09
N ALA A 648 29.69 13.54 44.00
CA ALA A 648 30.92 12.76 43.79
C ALA A 648 31.28 11.93 45.03
N GLY A 649 31.88 10.76 44.82
CA GLY A 649 32.40 9.91 45.89
C GLY A 649 32.68 8.46 45.46
N ASN A 650 33.13 7.65 46.41
CA ASN A 650 33.32 6.23 46.22
C ASN A 650 32.01 5.49 46.53
N TYR A 651 31.51 4.69 45.59
CA TYR A 651 30.23 4.01 45.71
C TYR A 651 30.39 2.50 45.59
N THR A 652 29.65 1.76 46.41
CA THR A 652 29.31 0.36 46.19
C THR A 652 27.96 0.30 45.47
N ILE A 653 28.00 -0.17 44.22
CA ILE A 653 26.86 -0.34 43.31
C ILE A 653 26.45 -1.80 43.35
N LYS A 654 25.16 -2.08 43.59
CA LYS A 654 24.59 -3.44 43.54
C LYS A 654 23.47 -3.52 42.53
N PHE A 655 23.56 -4.46 41.59
CA PHE A 655 22.59 -4.69 40.53
C PHE A 655 21.97 -6.09 40.70
N SER A 656 20.64 -6.18 40.80
CA SER A 656 19.92 -7.45 40.95
C SER A 656 18.78 -7.54 39.95
N LEU A 657 18.86 -8.52 39.04
CA LEU A 657 17.74 -8.85 38.15
C LEU A 657 16.60 -9.51 38.93
N ALA A 658 16.93 -10.40 39.86
CA ALA A 658 15.96 -11.09 40.71
C ALA A 658 15.03 -10.12 41.45
N LYS A 659 15.57 -9.00 41.94
CA LYS A 659 14.83 -7.96 42.68
C LYS A 659 14.43 -6.76 41.80
N ARG A 660 14.89 -6.71 40.54
CA ARG A 660 14.82 -5.54 39.64
C ARG A 660 15.37 -4.25 40.27
N THR A 661 16.45 -4.35 41.05
CA THR A 661 17.04 -3.21 41.77
C THR A 661 18.43 -2.83 41.28
N LEU A 662 18.72 -1.54 41.34
CA LEU A 662 20.07 -0.97 41.27
C LEU A 662 20.24 -0.04 42.47
N THR A 663 21.16 -0.36 43.37
CA THR A 663 21.37 0.41 44.60
C THR A 663 22.78 0.97 44.67
N PHE A 664 22.91 2.15 45.26
CA PHE A 664 24.17 2.88 45.44
C PHE A 664 24.38 3.14 46.92
N THR A 665 25.50 2.67 47.47
CA THR A 665 25.92 2.95 48.85
C THR A 665 27.21 3.73 48.82
N LYS A 666 27.20 4.96 49.32
CA LYS A 666 28.41 5.80 49.42
C LYS A 666 29.29 5.27 50.57
N ASN A 667 30.57 5.01 50.29
CA ASN A 667 31.53 4.44 51.24
C ASN A 667 32.20 5.50 52.13
#